data_AF-A0A545UBS8-F1
#
_entry.id   AF-A0A545UBS8-F1
#
_cell.length_a   1.000
_cell.length_b   1.000
_cell.length_c   1.000
_cell.angle_alpha   90.00
_cell.angle_beta   90.00
_cell.angle_gamma   90.00
#
_symmetry.space_group_name_H-M   'P 1'
#
loop_
_entity.id
_entity.type
_entity.pdbx_description
1 polymer ?
#
loop_
_entity_poly.entity_id
_entity_poly.type
_entity_poly.pdbx_seq_one_letter_code
_entity_poly.pdbx_strand_id
1 'polypeptide(L)'
;MKITHIVGAVSLALAVIACGNSSDKKTPLSITKDSVQGIYIKTGYGEAYQIDKKKYSAYQYNQNGCIRTNTGPREELFEDVSDLKSSLDLKTISYRNTKYSTLARNYLDKHNALPAACNAAFESPDMEPKTNFDYFWHAMNDHYAFFAERNINWQSAYDTYAGQVSDDTSDEELLEIFSKMISPFNDAHLWVLDKEGNRAESGHPSRIEQIASHIELIYNVSSEEYLTQLINTQYQIFNHYIQPSTYQQAGGTEESPAIHWGISKDNVGFIFFAETAGFSGENIEHVEKEVDASKAVFDRMMKQLANTDAIIIDNRFNLGGADDVAVAFASHFAKKKEKVLTKYARNKLGTSVKQSFELVPHSTPYTNPVYLVNSELTTSAAEIFSLMLEQLSQVTVLGTASSGALSDILNFSLPNGWLVGLSNEVYENQRGEIFENKGIPADIGTPIYSSSAAALMRQESYDKALKLLNKPVNSQGNQTVLENAIVEGMNNNAYPGLAIALVKNGDIVYAKGFGRAGSDEMEVEKSVTADTAFNLGSTSKLFVGTSAALLHQQNLLALDDQVAQKLGYELSAPEHFNKPITIQHLLTHTSGILDSNFYDCGYYLDEDKSSLTNLISGEEVCPDPVTTNTSEYLQSYLTQGGQYYSEENYITEQQFSPGIISIYSNVATATTAQVLENISGESFPQLSKRLIFTPLNMDNTAWFKQDLGEDTLVATRYAWLDGEYQAIPDFSLATYADGGLKSSAADLANFAIEVLKKENHVLSDSAKQIMLTPLYENASTYGMEGIGFNWLMDGDYFGHSGSDPGTASSFILNREKGIGIILLSNGDDDQTHFQQAWQKIHLAASDYLESL
;
A
#
# COMPACT_ATOMS: atom_id res chain seq x y z
N MET A 1 44.77 81.63 -20.25
CA MET A 1 45.73 82.45 -21.01
C MET A 1 46.97 81.58 -21.27
N LYS A 2 47.30 81.37 -22.56
CA LYS A 2 48.49 80.70 -23.16
C LYS A 2 48.66 79.20 -22.80
N ILE A 3 48.38 78.25 -23.70
CA ILE A 3 49.03 77.89 -24.99
C ILE A 3 50.54 77.67 -24.86
N THR A 4 50.98 76.45 -25.23
CA THR A 4 52.20 75.98 -25.94
C THR A 4 52.72 74.70 -25.27
N HIS A 5 53.18 73.62 -25.92
CA HIS A 5 53.30 73.14 -27.31
C HIS A 5 53.72 71.62 -27.19
N ILE A 6 53.22 70.68 -28.01
CA ILE A 6 53.96 69.97 -29.12
C ILE A 6 55.30 69.38 -28.63
N VAL A 7 55.71 68.10 -28.72
CA VAL A 7 55.48 66.84 -29.49
C VAL A 7 56.33 65.81 -28.71
N GLY A 8 56.15 64.49 -28.64
CA GLY A 8 55.36 63.48 -29.32
C GLY A 8 56.09 62.13 -29.15
N ALA A 9 55.38 61.07 -29.51
CA ALA A 9 55.85 59.73 -29.84
C ALA A 9 56.07 58.68 -28.72
N VAL A 10 55.51 57.52 -29.07
CA VAL A 10 55.86 56.13 -28.71
C VAL A 10 55.11 55.51 -27.53
N SER A 11 54.16 54.68 -27.96
CA SER A 11 53.44 53.58 -27.32
C SER A 11 54.22 52.76 -26.28
N LEU A 12 53.66 52.64 -25.07
CA LEU A 12 53.48 51.38 -24.34
C LEU A 12 52.51 51.55 -23.14
N ALA A 13 51.64 50.56 -22.95
CA ALA A 13 51.02 50.10 -21.69
C ALA A 13 50.33 51.10 -20.74
N LEU A 14 49.04 50.88 -20.45
CA LEU A 14 48.57 50.22 -19.22
C LEU A 14 47.04 50.26 -19.10
N ALA A 15 46.52 49.12 -18.61
CA ALA A 15 45.36 48.96 -17.73
C ALA A 15 44.01 49.55 -18.15
N VAL A 16 43.12 48.67 -18.61
CA VAL A 16 41.72 48.72 -18.19
C VAL A 16 41.47 47.51 -17.30
N ILE A 17 41.15 47.81 -16.05
CA ILE A 17 40.65 46.90 -15.02
C ILE A 17 39.32 46.36 -15.51
N ALA A 18 39.22 45.05 -15.73
CA ALA A 18 37.97 44.36 -15.97
C ALA A 18 37.69 43.43 -14.78
N CYS A 19 36.58 43.70 -14.10
CA CYS A 19 36.03 42.90 -13.03
C CYS A 19 35.63 41.50 -13.53
N GLY A 20 35.61 40.55 -12.59
CA GLY A 20 35.53 39.13 -12.85
C GLY A 20 34.26 38.67 -13.55
N ASN A 21 34.47 37.87 -14.59
CA ASN A 21 33.55 36.85 -15.07
C ASN A 21 34.41 35.77 -15.75
N SER A 22 34.90 34.80 -14.97
CA SER A 22 35.64 33.66 -15.51
C SER A 22 34.73 32.45 -15.63
N SER A 23 33.81 32.49 -16.60
CA SER A 23 33.28 31.27 -17.20
C SER A 23 34.23 30.83 -18.32
N ASP A 24 35.42 30.35 -17.93
CA ASP A 24 36.33 29.68 -18.85
C ASP A 24 35.75 28.30 -19.16
N LYS A 25 34.87 28.23 -20.17
CA LYS A 25 34.47 26.97 -20.82
C LYS A 25 35.67 26.41 -21.58
N LYS A 26 36.60 25.76 -20.88
CA LYS A 26 37.66 24.98 -21.50
C LYS A 26 37.35 23.49 -21.33
N THR A 27 37.26 22.77 -22.44
CA THR A 27 36.82 21.36 -22.50
C THR A 27 37.78 20.44 -21.72
N PRO A 28 37.28 19.52 -20.87
CA PRO A 28 38.11 18.52 -20.19
C PRO A 28 38.91 17.64 -21.18
N LEU A 29 40.11 17.20 -20.76
CA LEU A 29 41.00 16.35 -21.56
C LEU A 29 40.75 14.87 -21.27
N SER A 30 40.66 14.03 -22.30
CA SER A 30 40.74 12.57 -22.14
C SER A 30 42.16 12.18 -21.71
N ILE A 31 42.27 11.30 -20.72
CA ILE A 31 43.56 10.87 -20.16
C ILE A 31 43.66 9.33 -20.13
N THR A 32 44.88 8.81 -20.06
CA THR A 32 45.10 7.36 -19.87
C THR A 32 45.16 7.02 -18.38
N LYS A 33 44.76 5.79 -18.03
CA LYS A 33 44.82 5.28 -16.64
C LYS A 33 46.23 5.40 -16.03
N ASP A 34 47.28 5.30 -16.85
CA ASP A 34 48.71 5.42 -16.47
C ASP A 34 49.14 6.81 -16.02
N SER A 35 48.37 7.84 -16.40
CA SER A 35 48.65 9.22 -16.05
C SER A 35 48.09 9.63 -14.68
N VAL A 36 47.24 8.81 -14.06
CA VAL A 36 46.62 9.10 -12.76
C VAL A 36 47.54 8.66 -11.63
N GLN A 37 48.16 9.64 -10.97
CA GLN A 37 49.06 9.44 -9.83
C GLN A 37 48.91 10.58 -8.82
N GLY A 38 49.05 10.23 -7.54
CA GLY A 38 48.92 11.14 -6.40
C GLY A 38 47.74 10.77 -5.51
N ILE A 39 47.35 11.73 -4.67
CA ILE A 39 46.27 11.55 -3.70
C ILE A 39 45.02 12.23 -4.25
N TYR A 40 43.90 11.52 -4.21
CA TYR A 40 42.62 11.97 -4.73
C TYR A 40 41.53 11.81 -3.68
N ILE A 41 40.62 12.77 -3.58
CA ILE A 41 39.48 12.74 -2.64
C ILE A 41 38.18 12.86 -3.44
N LYS A 42 37.19 12.03 -3.09
CA LYS A 42 35.84 12.12 -3.62
C LYS A 42 34.98 12.99 -2.71
N THR A 43 34.81 14.25 -3.11
CA THR A 43 34.07 15.24 -2.32
C THR A 43 32.64 14.79 -2.04
N GLY A 44 32.24 14.76 -0.77
CA GLY A 44 30.88 14.39 -0.33
C GLY A 44 30.67 12.91 0.05
N TYR A 45 31.67 12.04 -0.12
CA TYR A 45 31.54 10.59 0.08
C TYR A 45 32.44 10.00 1.17
N GLY A 46 33.33 10.82 1.74
CA GLY A 46 34.30 10.32 2.72
C GLY A 46 35.33 9.35 2.14
N GLU A 47 35.58 9.37 0.82
CA GLU A 47 36.52 8.46 0.14
C GLU A 47 37.80 9.19 -0.27
N ALA A 48 38.94 8.52 -0.09
CA ALA A 48 40.24 8.99 -0.57
C ALA A 48 41.04 7.84 -1.20
N TYR A 49 41.87 8.18 -2.17
CA TYR A 49 42.70 7.24 -2.93
C TYR A 49 44.13 7.74 -2.97
N GLN A 50 45.08 6.88 -2.63
CA GLN A 50 46.49 7.10 -2.87
C GLN A 50 46.94 6.20 -4.02
N ILE A 51 47.39 6.80 -5.13
CA ILE A 51 47.68 6.09 -6.38
C ILE A 51 49.13 6.32 -6.78
N ASP A 52 49.89 5.23 -6.81
CA ASP A 52 51.28 5.20 -7.27
C ASP A 52 51.38 4.44 -8.60
N LYS A 53 52.58 4.35 -9.19
CA LYS A 53 52.77 3.71 -10.51
C LYS A 53 52.31 2.25 -10.61
N LYS A 54 52.29 1.51 -9.51
CA LYS A 54 52.01 0.06 -9.48
C LYS A 54 50.84 -0.35 -8.59
N LYS A 55 50.46 0.50 -7.64
CA LYS A 55 49.51 0.15 -6.58
C LYS A 55 48.60 1.33 -6.28
N TYR A 56 47.44 1.04 -5.73
CA TYR A 56 46.58 2.02 -5.08
C TYR A 56 46.25 1.57 -3.66
N SER A 57 45.91 2.53 -2.80
CA SER A 57 45.22 2.30 -1.53
C SER A 57 43.97 3.16 -1.50
N ALA A 58 42.82 2.56 -1.21
CA ALA A 58 41.55 3.22 -1.00
C ALA A 58 41.28 3.37 0.50
N TYR A 59 40.67 4.49 0.87
CA TYR A 59 40.39 4.88 2.24
C TYR A 59 38.97 5.39 2.36
N GLN A 60 38.32 5.10 3.49
CA GLN A 60 37.11 5.76 3.94
C GLN A 60 37.37 6.48 5.25
N TYR A 61 36.83 7.69 5.43
CA TYR A 61 37.13 8.51 6.58
C TYR A 61 35.93 9.37 7.03
N ASN A 62 35.97 9.73 8.30
CA ASN A 62 35.11 10.73 8.94
C ASN A 62 36.00 11.62 9.84
N GLN A 63 35.40 12.47 10.67
CA GLN A 63 36.13 13.32 11.59
C GLN A 63 36.81 12.57 12.75
N ASN A 64 36.37 11.34 13.07
CA ASN A 64 36.90 10.53 14.16
C ASN A 64 38.13 9.71 13.74
N GLY A 65 38.16 9.23 12.50
CA GLY A 65 39.27 8.41 12.01
C GLY A 65 39.15 8.06 10.53
N CYS A 66 39.94 7.06 10.12
CA CYS A 66 40.01 6.60 8.75
C CYS A 66 40.34 5.11 8.70
N ILE A 67 39.78 4.41 7.71
CA ILE A 67 40.00 2.98 7.47
C ILE A 67 40.59 2.83 6.07
N ARG A 68 41.55 1.93 5.92
CA ARG A 68 42.03 1.51 4.60
C ARG A 68 41.15 0.36 4.10
N THR A 69 40.25 0.64 3.17
CA THR A 69 39.25 -0.32 2.69
C THR A 69 39.80 -1.31 1.67
N ASN A 70 40.73 -0.88 0.82
CA ASN A 70 41.34 -1.77 -0.17
C ASN A 70 42.77 -1.36 -0.52
N THR A 71 43.59 -2.29 -0.98
CA THR A 71 44.90 -2.05 -1.58
C THR A 71 45.19 -3.12 -2.61
N GLY A 72 45.54 -2.70 -3.83
CA GLY A 72 45.80 -3.63 -4.92
C GLY A 72 46.70 -3.03 -6.01
N PRO A 73 47.00 -3.80 -7.06
CA PRO A 73 47.49 -3.30 -8.34
C PRO A 73 46.69 -2.09 -8.82
N ARG A 74 47.36 -1.08 -9.38
CA ARG A 74 46.71 0.15 -9.86
C ARG A 74 45.64 -0.13 -10.92
N GLU A 75 45.86 -1.17 -11.72
CA GLU A 75 44.99 -1.55 -12.83
C GLU A 75 43.59 -1.91 -12.34
N GLU A 76 43.48 -2.56 -11.17
CA GLU A 76 42.22 -2.98 -10.54
C GLU A 76 41.32 -1.79 -10.18
N LEU A 77 41.90 -0.66 -9.73
CA LEU A 77 41.13 0.56 -9.42
C LEU A 77 40.32 1.08 -10.62
N PHE A 78 40.77 0.76 -11.83
CA PHE A 78 40.17 1.25 -13.06
C PHE A 78 39.51 0.14 -13.89
N GLU A 79 39.27 -1.06 -13.34
CA GLU A 79 38.61 -2.15 -14.07
C GLU A 79 37.21 -1.73 -14.54
N ASP A 80 36.41 -1.16 -13.64
CA ASP A 80 35.03 -0.73 -13.89
C ASP A 80 34.89 0.76 -14.24
N VAL A 81 35.90 1.32 -14.92
CA VAL A 81 35.99 2.75 -15.21
C VAL A 81 35.93 3.03 -16.71
N SER A 82 34.95 3.85 -17.10
CA SER A 82 34.81 4.39 -18.45
C SER A 82 34.82 5.93 -18.49
N ASP A 83 35.05 6.48 -19.69
CA ASP A 83 35.07 7.93 -19.98
C ASP A 83 35.92 8.76 -19.01
N LEU A 84 37.14 8.29 -18.69
CA LEU A 84 38.08 8.94 -17.79
C LEU A 84 38.59 10.28 -18.37
N LYS A 85 38.35 11.37 -17.64
CA LYS A 85 38.70 12.74 -18.03
C LYS A 85 39.46 13.45 -16.93
N SER A 86 40.25 14.45 -17.32
CA SER A 86 40.88 15.40 -16.42
C SER A 86 40.48 16.83 -16.75
N SER A 87 40.38 17.64 -15.71
CA SER A 87 40.55 19.09 -15.79
C SER A 87 41.90 19.47 -16.42
N LEU A 88 41.98 20.66 -17.01
CA LEU A 88 43.18 21.12 -17.73
C LEU A 88 44.40 21.35 -16.83
N ASP A 89 44.18 21.69 -15.57
CA ASP A 89 45.26 21.82 -14.58
C ASP A 89 45.58 20.48 -13.88
N LEU A 90 44.97 19.38 -14.34
CA LEU A 90 45.12 18.03 -13.81
C LEU A 90 44.78 17.90 -12.32
N LYS A 91 43.99 18.84 -11.78
CA LYS A 91 43.61 18.83 -10.37
C LYS A 91 42.36 18.03 -10.09
N THR A 92 41.42 17.95 -11.01
CA THR A 92 40.24 17.10 -10.88
C THR A 92 40.23 16.07 -12.00
N ILE A 93 39.97 14.80 -11.65
CA ILE A 93 39.63 13.75 -12.62
C ILE A 93 38.17 13.35 -12.44
N SER A 94 37.56 12.83 -13.51
CA SER A 94 36.21 12.29 -13.44
C SER A 94 36.03 11.07 -14.32
N TYR A 95 35.14 10.17 -13.92
CA TYR A 95 34.87 8.92 -14.62
C TYR A 95 33.43 8.44 -14.42
N ARG A 96 33.01 7.46 -15.22
CA ARG A 96 31.75 6.71 -15.06
C ARG A 96 32.04 5.31 -14.54
N ASN A 97 31.16 4.79 -13.68
CA ASN A 97 31.31 3.46 -13.08
C ASN A 97 30.48 2.44 -13.88
N THR A 98 31.12 1.50 -14.57
CA THR A 98 30.43 0.54 -15.43
C THR A 98 29.84 -0.65 -14.67
N LYS A 99 30.15 -0.78 -13.38
CA LYS A 99 29.61 -1.84 -12.53
C LYS A 99 28.21 -1.50 -12.04
N TYR A 100 28.07 -0.35 -11.36
CA TYR A 100 26.84 0.00 -10.64
C TYR A 100 25.94 0.99 -11.40
N SER A 101 26.52 2.08 -11.94
CA SER A 101 25.75 3.08 -12.70
C SER A 101 26.68 3.93 -13.57
N THR A 102 26.35 4.03 -14.86
CA THR A 102 27.05 4.95 -15.76
C THR A 102 26.41 6.34 -15.80
N LEU A 103 25.25 6.53 -15.15
CA LEU A 103 24.49 7.77 -15.16
C LEU A 103 25.31 8.94 -14.60
N ALA A 104 25.68 8.87 -13.32
CA ALA A 104 26.43 9.93 -12.64
C ALA A 104 27.94 9.83 -12.91
N ARG A 105 28.62 10.98 -13.02
CA ARG A 105 30.08 11.02 -13.01
C ARG A 105 30.60 11.08 -11.59
N ASN A 106 31.61 10.28 -11.31
CA ASN A 106 32.42 10.39 -10.09
C ASN A 106 33.47 11.47 -10.31
N TYR A 107 33.63 12.39 -9.36
CA TYR A 107 34.64 13.45 -9.39
C TYR A 107 35.63 13.23 -8.26
N LEU A 108 36.91 13.30 -8.59
CA LEU A 108 38.02 13.11 -7.68
C LEU A 108 38.97 14.31 -7.78
N ASP A 109 39.12 15.02 -6.68
CA ASP A 109 39.99 16.18 -6.58
C ASP A 109 41.36 15.75 -6.06
N LYS A 110 42.43 16.32 -6.62
CA LYS A 110 43.82 15.99 -6.31
C LYS A 110 44.27 16.82 -5.11
N HIS A 111 44.82 16.13 -4.13
CA HIS A 111 45.33 16.72 -2.90
C HIS A 111 46.84 16.46 -2.73
N ASN A 112 47.48 17.30 -1.93
CA ASN A 112 48.90 17.18 -1.62
C ASN A 112 49.18 16.15 -0.51
N ALA A 113 48.17 15.81 0.29
CA ALA A 113 48.24 14.89 1.40
C ALA A 113 46.88 14.21 1.58
N LEU A 114 46.88 13.05 2.25
CA LEU A 114 45.66 12.38 2.68
C LEU A 114 44.93 13.26 3.72
N PRO A 115 43.61 13.04 3.91
CA PRO A 115 42.89 13.60 5.05
C PRO A 115 43.67 13.32 6.35
N ALA A 116 43.68 14.29 7.27
CA ALA A 116 44.48 14.17 8.50
C ALA A 116 44.16 12.91 9.30
N ALA A 117 42.89 12.51 9.31
CA ALA A 117 42.40 11.27 9.92
C ALA A 117 43.05 10.00 9.33
N CYS A 118 43.49 10.02 8.07
CA CYS A 118 44.11 8.88 7.39
C CYS A 118 45.63 8.77 7.59
N ASN A 119 46.25 9.69 8.32
CA ASN A 119 47.68 9.57 8.66
C ASN A 119 47.95 8.41 9.64
N ALA A 120 46.93 8.01 10.41
CA ALA A 120 46.93 6.85 11.30
C ALA A 120 45.66 6.04 11.06
N ALA A 121 45.51 5.51 9.85
CA ALA A 121 44.35 4.70 9.50
C ALA A 121 44.28 3.44 10.37
N PHE A 122 43.07 3.06 10.78
CA PHE A 122 42.80 1.78 11.42
C PHE A 122 43.16 0.64 10.46
N GLU A 123 43.86 -0.37 11.00
CA GLU A 123 44.08 -1.64 10.30
C GLU A 123 43.05 -2.64 10.85
N SER A 124 42.06 -2.97 10.02
CA SER A 124 40.91 -3.85 10.31
C SER A 124 41.34 -5.33 10.46
N PRO A 125 40.65 -6.18 11.27
CA PRO A 125 39.27 -5.99 11.77
C PRO A 125 39.01 -6.10 13.29
N ASP A 126 40.00 -6.04 14.20
CA ASP A 126 39.75 -6.31 15.63
C ASP A 126 39.72 -5.03 16.49
N MET A 127 38.88 -4.06 16.15
CA MET A 127 38.74 -2.80 16.91
C MET A 127 37.68 -2.93 18.00
N GLU A 128 37.96 -2.35 19.17
CA GLU A 128 37.05 -2.42 20.33
C GLU A 128 35.66 -1.84 20.03
N PRO A 129 34.57 -2.46 20.54
CA PRO A 129 33.19 -2.04 20.30
C PRO A 129 32.93 -0.56 20.55
N LYS A 130 33.53 0.03 21.59
CA LYS A 130 33.40 1.47 21.87
C LYS A 130 33.95 2.35 20.75
N THR A 131 35.10 1.96 20.19
CA THR A 131 35.69 2.70 19.06
C THR A 131 34.83 2.56 17.81
N ASN A 132 34.27 1.38 17.59
CA ASN A 132 33.36 1.13 16.48
C ASN A 132 32.08 1.98 16.58
N PHE A 133 31.51 2.07 17.78
CA PHE A 133 30.36 2.93 18.09
C PHE A 133 30.63 4.40 17.82
N ASP A 134 31.77 4.93 18.31
CA ASP A 134 32.13 6.34 18.09
C ASP A 134 32.35 6.62 16.60
N TYR A 135 33.01 5.71 15.90
CA TYR A 135 33.24 5.83 14.47
C TYR A 135 31.93 5.79 13.67
N PHE A 136 31.01 4.89 14.00
CA PHE A 136 29.67 4.82 13.41
C PHE A 136 28.90 6.13 13.59
N TRP A 137 28.87 6.67 14.82
CA TRP A 137 28.18 7.93 15.09
C TRP A 137 28.73 9.08 14.24
N HIS A 138 30.05 9.16 14.10
CA HIS A 138 30.71 10.17 13.27
C HIS A 138 30.49 9.95 11.77
N ALA A 139 30.44 8.69 11.30
CA ALA A 139 30.13 8.38 9.90
C ALA A 139 28.74 8.92 9.54
N MET A 140 27.73 8.63 10.36
CA MET A 140 26.37 9.15 10.18
C MET A 140 26.35 10.69 10.27
N ASN A 141 26.94 11.27 11.31
CA ASN A 141 26.97 12.73 11.52
C ASN A 141 27.61 13.47 10.33
N ASP A 142 28.63 12.88 9.72
CA ASP A 142 29.39 13.55 8.67
C ASP A 142 28.78 13.34 7.29
N HIS A 143 28.22 12.16 7.00
CA HIS A 143 27.87 11.75 5.63
C HIS A 143 26.38 11.58 5.37
N TYR A 144 25.54 11.43 6.40
CA TYR A 144 24.10 11.30 6.18
C TYR A 144 23.49 12.65 5.76
N ALA A 145 22.73 12.65 4.67
CA ALA A 145 22.24 13.89 4.09
C ALA A 145 20.96 14.42 4.76
N PHE A 146 20.10 13.56 5.30
CA PHE A 146 18.66 13.87 5.48
C PHE A 146 18.20 14.07 6.92
N PHE A 147 19.09 14.48 7.83
CA PHE A 147 18.71 14.75 9.23
C PHE A 147 17.56 15.76 9.34
N ALA A 148 17.56 16.80 8.50
CA ALA A 148 16.53 17.84 8.52
C ALA A 148 15.20 17.35 7.95
N GLU A 149 15.23 16.65 6.82
CA GLU A 149 14.05 16.11 6.13
C GLU A 149 13.33 15.03 6.94
N ARG A 150 14.06 14.34 7.83
CA ARG A 150 13.53 13.27 8.72
C ARG A 150 13.38 13.70 10.18
N ASN A 151 13.65 14.98 10.49
CA ASN A 151 13.52 15.54 11.85
C ASN A 151 14.32 14.77 12.92
N ILE A 152 15.55 14.38 12.60
CA ILE A 152 16.40 13.55 13.46
C ILE A 152 17.37 14.40 14.27
N ASN A 153 17.31 14.27 15.59
CA ASN A 153 18.31 14.82 16.51
C ASN A 153 19.41 13.78 16.79
N TRP A 154 20.42 13.74 15.92
CA TRP A 154 21.47 12.72 15.99
C TRP A 154 22.36 12.79 17.22
N GLN A 155 22.53 13.98 17.80
CA GLN A 155 23.29 14.13 19.04
C GLN A 155 22.59 13.43 20.22
N SER A 156 21.25 13.50 20.27
CA SER A 156 20.47 12.84 21.33
C SER A 156 20.65 11.32 21.33
N ALA A 157 20.86 10.70 20.17
CA ALA A 157 21.17 9.29 20.08
C ALA A 157 22.52 8.97 20.75
N TYR A 158 23.57 9.76 20.47
CA TYR A 158 24.86 9.60 21.16
C TYR A 158 24.71 9.71 22.67
N ASP A 159 24.04 10.77 23.14
CA ASP A 159 23.90 11.06 24.57
C ASP A 159 23.13 9.94 25.30
N THR A 160 22.23 9.23 24.60
CA THR A 160 21.43 8.13 25.14
C THR A 160 22.21 6.81 25.22
N TYR A 161 22.98 6.47 24.17
CA TYR A 161 23.57 5.14 24.01
C TYR A 161 25.07 5.07 24.32
N ALA A 162 25.82 6.17 24.26
CA ALA A 162 27.27 6.14 24.43
C ALA A 162 27.72 5.60 25.81
N GLY A 163 26.90 5.77 26.85
CA GLY A 163 27.17 5.22 28.19
C GLY A 163 26.82 3.74 28.36
N GLN A 164 26.16 3.13 27.35
CA GLN A 164 25.76 1.71 27.34
C GLN A 164 26.80 0.83 26.63
N VAL A 165 27.73 1.44 25.88
CA VAL A 165 28.78 0.73 25.14
C VAL A 165 30.12 0.85 25.87
N SER A 166 30.84 -0.26 26.03
CA SER A 166 32.21 -0.34 26.52
C SER A 166 33.06 -1.20 25.58
N ASP A 167 34.34 -1.38 25.88
CA ASP A 167 35.21 -2.29 25.12
C ASP A 167 34.81 -3.77 25.30
N ASP A 168 34.02 -4.10 26.33
CA ASP A 168 33.55 -5.47 26.61
C ASP A 168 32.17 -5.77 26.01
N THR A 169 31.51 -4.81 25.34
CA THR A 169 30.19 -5.00 24.72
C THR A 169 30.25 -6.06 23.62
N SER A 170 29.30 -6.99 23.61
CA SER A 170 29.25 -8.02 22.55
C SER A 170 28.79 -7.45 21.20
N ASP A 171 29.14 -8.14 20.10
CA ASP A 171 28.68 -7.78 18.74
C ASP A 171 27.13 -7.77 18.66
N GLU A 172 26.44 -8.70 19.34
CA GLU A 172 24.98 -8.76 19.39
C GLU A 172 24.37 -7.53 20.11
N GLU A 173 24.90 -7.20 21.29
CA GLU A 173 24.46 -6.00 22.04
C GLU A 173 24.75 -4.71 21.26
N LEU A 174 25.89 -4.63 20.57
CA LEU A 174 26.25 -3.46 19.76
C LEU A 174 25.32 -3.31 18.55
N LEU A 175 24.98 -4.40 17.87
CA LEU A 175 24.05 -4.38 16.75
C LEU A 175 22.63 -3.98 17.21
N GLU A 176 22.19 -4.46 18.37
CA GLU A 176 20.90 -4.06 18.97
C GLU A 176 20.89 -2.56 19.30
N ILE A 177 21.99 -2.02 19.83
CA ILE A 177 22.15 -0.58 20.08
C ILE A 177 22.08 0.20 18.77
N PHE A 178 22.79 -0.23 17.72
CA PHE A 178 22.72 0.43 16.41
C PHE A 178 21.32 0.37 15.81
N SER A 179 20.62 -0.76 15.91
CA SER A 179 19.22 -0.90 15.51
C SER A 179 18.34 0.16 16.18
N LYS A 180 18.44 0.32 17.50
CA LYS A 180 17.71 1.35 18.25
C LYS A 180 18.11 2.78 17.88
N MET A 181 19.37 3.01 17.50
CA MET A 181 19.86 4.33 17.07
C MET A 181 19.33 4.73 15.69
N ILE A 182 19.23 3.79 14.75
CA ILE A 182 18.82 4.08 13.36
C ILE A 182 17.32 3.97 13.14
N SER A 183 16.58 3.18 13.94
CA SER A 183 15.13 3.00 13.76
C SER A 183 14.32 4.30 13.65
N PRO A 184 14.64 5.41 14.36
CA PRO A 184 13.86 6.64 14.23
C PRO A 184 13.98 7.34 12.87
N PHE A 185 14.99 7.00 12.06
CA PHE A 185 15.22 7.66 10.76
C PHE A 185 14.12 7.34 9.75
N ASN A 186 13.48 6.17 9.90
CA ASN A 186 12.49 5.65 8.97
C ASN A 186 13.01 5.72 7.52
N ASP A 187 14.25 5.29 7.25
CA ASP A 187 14.92 5.34 5.95
C ASP A 187 15.24 3.93 5.40
N ALA A 188 14.64 3.55 4.25
CA ALA A 188 14.82 2.22 3.64
C ALA A 188 16.27 1.92 3.21
N HIS A 189 17.08 2.96 3.00
CA HIS A 189 18.47 2.84 2.55
C HIS A 189 19.48 2.91 3.72
N LEU A 190 19.01 3.08 4.95
CA LEU A 190 19.83 3.09 6.16
C LEU A 190 19.83 1.73 6.87
N TRP A 191 21.00 1.10 6.94
CA TRP A 191 21.17 -0.19 7.59
C TRP A 191 22.60 -0.39 8.09
N VAL A 192 22.79 -1.32 9.03
CA VAL A 192 24.09 -1.80 9.52
C VAL A 192 24.14 -3.32 9.36
N LEU A 193 25.23 -3.83 8.81
CA LEU A 193 25.46 -5.25 8.54
C LEU A 193 26.74 -5.69 9.27
N ASP A 194 26.63 -6.71 10.09
CA ASP A 194 27.80 -7.32 10.75
C ASP A 194 28.55 -8.27 9.81
N LYS A 195 29.63 -8.89 10.32
CA LYS A 195 30.48 -9.82 9.56
C LYS A 195 29.85 -11.21 9.37
N GLU A 196 28.87 -11.57 10.20
CA GLU A 196 28.08 -12.80 10.10
C GLU A 196 26.90 -12.67 9.13
N GLY A 197 26.54 -11.45 8.71
CA GLY A 197 25.42 -11.14 7.83
C GLY A 197 24.13 -10.77 8.57
N ASN A 198 24.16 -10.59 9.90
CA ASN A 198 23.02 -10.06 10.62
C ASN A 198 22.88 -8.56 10.34
N ARG A 199 21.64 -8.12 10.13
CA ARG A 199 21.33 -6.77 9.65
C ARG A 199 20.41 -6.05 10.63
N ALA A 200 20.78 -4.81 10.98
CA ALA A 200 19.90 -3.84 11.60
C ALA A 200 19.45 -2.85 10.52
N GLU A 201 18.16 -2.57 10.43
CA GLU A 201 17.59 -1.70 9.40
C GLU A 201 16.80 -0.57 10.05
N SER A 202 16.90 0.64 9.49
CA SER A 202 15.98 1.71 9.89
C SER A 202 14.56 1.44 9.38
N GLY A 203 14.42 0.82 8.21
CA GLY A 203 13.15 0.58 7.53
C GLY A 203 12.46 1.86 7.02
N HIS A 204 11.61 1.73 6.01
CA HIS A 204 10.61 2.75 5.66
C HIS A 204 9.32 2.05 5.24
N PRO A 205 8.68 1.28 6.14
CA PRO A 205 7.59 0.39 5.76
C PRO A 205 6.41 1.22 5.26
N SER A 206 5.99 0.93 4.04
CA SER A 206 4.77 1.45 3.46
C SER A 206 3.54 1.06 4.30
N ARG A 207 2.41 1.71 4.06
CA ARG A 207 1.16 1.39 4.77
C ARG A 207 0.76 -0.07 4.51
N ILE A 208 0.91 -0.55 3.28
CA ILE A 208 0.57 -1.93 2.92
C ILE A 208 1.52 -2.96 3.57
N GLU A 209 2.80 -2.66 3.75
CA GLU A 209 3.73 -3.52 4.49
C GLU A 209 3.41 -3.54 5.99
N GLN A 210 3.02 -2.40 6.57
CA GLN A 210 2.53 -2.36 7.95
C GLN A 210 1.27 -3.22 8.11
N ILE A 211 0.32 -3.10 7.19
CA ILE A 211 -0.86 -3.97 7.16
C ILE A 211 -0.46 -5.44 7.08
N ALA A 212 0.45 -5.81 6.18
CA ALA A 212 0.94 -7.17 6.03
C ALA A 212 1.56 -7.73 7.32
N SER A 213 2.41 -6.95 8.00
CA SER A 213 3.02 -7.34 9.28
C SER A 213 2.01 -7.53 10.41
N HIS A 214 0.96 -6.71 10.45
CA HIS A 214 -0.12 -6.89 11.42
C HIS A 214 -0.95 -8.13 11.13
N ILE A 215 -1.23 -8.40 9.85
CA ILE A 215 -1.92 -9.61 9.40
C ILE A 215 -1.14 -10.86 9.81
N GLU A 216 0.19 -10.84 9.67
CA GLU A 216 1.06 -11.93 10.08
C GLU A 216 0.94 -12.24 11.57
N LEU A 217 0.91 -11.21 12.41
CA LEU A 217 0.75 -11.38 13.86
C LEU A 217 -0.60 -11.96 14.26
N ILE A 218 -1.67 -11.58 13.55
CA ILE A 218 -3.05 -11.93 13.94
C ILE A 218 -3.53 -13.24 13.29
N TYR A 219 -3.24 -13.42 12.01
CA TYR A 219 -3.79 -14.49 11.18
C TYR A 219 -2.75 -15.54 10.79
N ASN A 220 -1.48 -15.38 11.21
CA ASN A 220 -0.38 -16.29 10.88
C ASN A 220 -0.19 -16.49 9.36
N VAL A 221 -0.51 -15.45 8.58
CA VAL A 221 -0.23 -15.35 7.13
C VAL A 221 0.98 -14.45 6.96
N SER A 222 2.08 -14.96 6.39
CA SER A 222 3.31 -14.16 6.31
C SER A 222 3.11 -12.90 5.47
N SER A 223 3.85 -11.84 5.81
CA SER A 223 3.79 -10.57 5.06
C SER A 223 4.12 -10.77 3.58
N GLU A 224 5.05 -11.68 3.27
CA GLU A 224 5.43 -12.06 1.90
C GLU A 224 4.29 -12.74 1.15
N GLU A 225 3.57 -13.67 1.81
CA GLU A 225 2.42 -14.34 1.21
C GLU A 225 1.31 -13.33 0.88
N TYR A 226 1.01 -12.43 1.80
CA TYR A 226 -0.01 -11.38 1.60
C TYR A 226 0.33 -10.47 0.42
N LEU A 227 1.56 -9.95 0.35
CA LEU A 227 2.00 -9.07 -0.75
C LEU A 227 2.02 -9.81 -2.09
N THR A 228 2.40 -11.10 -2.10
CA THR A 228 2.38 -11.94 -3.30
C THR A 228 0.95 -12.13 -3.81
N GLN A 229 -0.01 -12.40 -2.93
CA GLN A 229 -1.43 -12.49 -3.29
C GLN A 229 -1.94 -11.17 -3.88
N LEU A 230 -1.61 -10.04 -3.25
CA LEU A 230 -1.97 -8.71 -3.74
C LEU A 230 -1.44 -8.46 -5.16
N ILE A 231 -0.15 -8.71 -5.40
CA ILE A 231 0.48 -8.54 -6.72
C ILE A 231 -0.19 -9.44 -7.77
N ASN A 232 -0.43 -10.71 -7.43
CA ASN A 232 -1.09 -11.66 -8.32
C ASN A 232 -2.50 -11.20 -8.72
N THR A 233 -3.29 -10.69 -7.77
CA THR A 233 -4.60 -10.10 -8.07
C THR A 233 -4.46 -8.91 -9.02
N GLN A 234 -3.46 -8.04 -8.84
CA GLN A 234 -3.23 -6.91 -9.73
C GLN A 234 -2.79 -7.32 -11.14
N TYR A 235 -2.06 -8.42 -11.29
CA TYR A 235 -1.78 -9.00 -12.61
C TYR A 235 -3.04 -9.50 -13.31
N GLN A 236 -3.96 -10.15 -12.58
CA GLN A 236 -5.23 -10.59 -13.14
C GLN A 236 -6.07 -9.38 -13.59
N ILE A 237 -6.11 -8.31 -12.79
CA ILE A 237 -6.77 -7.05 -13.13
C ILE A 237 -6.13 -6.44 -14.38
N PHE A 238 -4.80 -6.30 -14.42
CA PHE A 238 -4.09 -5.80 -15.59
C PHE A 238 -4.47 -6.57 -16.87
N ASN A 239 -4.50 -7.90 -16.80
CA ASN A 239 -4.89 -8.76 -17.91
C ASN A 239 -6.35 -8.56 -18.35
N HIS A 240 -7.22 -8.10 -17.45
CA HIS A 240 -8.61 -7.78 -17.78
C HIS A 240 -8.75 -6.52 -18.67
N TYR A 241 -7.84 -5.54 -18.55
CA TYR A 241 -7.90 -4.30 -19.34
C TYR A 241 -7.33 -4.44 -20.76
N ILE A 242 -6.59 -5.52 -21.05
CA ILE A 242 -5.91 -5.71 -22.33
C ILE A 242 -6.51 -6.85 -23.15
N GLN A 243 -6.24 -6.83 -24.46
CA GLN A 243 -6.59 -7.95 -25.33
C GLN A 243 -5.57 -9.09 -25.15
N PRO A 244 -6.00 -10.33 -24.83
CA PRO A 244 -5.08 -11.45 -24.61
C PRO A 244 -4.12 -11.71 -25.79
N SER A 245 -4.56 -11.46 -27.02
CA SER A 245 -3.74 -11.62 -28.24
C SER A 245 -2.58 -10.62 -28.34
N THR A 246 -2.59 -9.56 -27.55
CA THR A 246 -1.58 -8.51 -27.54
C THR A 246 -0.63 -8.61 -26.35
N TYR A 247 -0.93 -9.45 -25.37
CA TYR A 247 -0.13 -9.60 -24.17
C TYR A 247 1.29 -10.11 -24.47
N GLN A 248 2.26 -9.54 -23.79
CA GLN A 248 3.67 -9.93 -23.82
C GLN A 248 4.31 -9.65 -22.45
N GLN A 249 5.39 -10.36 -22.12
CA GLN A 249 6.20 -10.15 -20.92
C GLN A 249 7.69 -10.33 -21.23
N ALA A 250 8.59 -9.77 -20.40
CA ALA A 250 10.03 -9.93 -20.53
C ALA A 250 10.80 -9.53 -19.25
N GLY A 251 12.07 -9.94 -19.17
CA GLY A 251 12.93 -9.70 -18.00
C GLY A 251 12.48 -10.51 -16.77
N GLY A 252 13.26 -10.47 -15.70
CA GLY A 252 12.97 -11.20 -14.46
C GLY A 252 12.97 -12.72 -14.65
N THR A 253 12.17 -13.42 -13.85
CA THR A 253 11.95 -14.87 -13.95
C THR A 253 10.65 -15.17 -14.71
N GLU A 254 10.39 -16.44 -15.03
CA GLU A 254 9.09 -16.82 -15.63
C GLU A 254 7.91 -16.56 -14.68
N GLU A 255 8.13 -16.67 -13.37
CA GLU A 255 7.13 -16.48 -12.31
C GLU A 255 7.00 -15.02 -11.87
N SER A 256 8.02 -14.20 -12.10
CA SER A 256 8.02 -12.76 -11.77
C SER A 256 8.74 -11.96 -12.87
N PRO A 257 8.07 -11.70 -14.00
CA PRO A 257 8.66 -10.93 -15.09
C PRO A 257 8.85 -9.46 -14.70
N ALA A 258 9.95 -8.85 -15.15
CA ALA A 258 10.25 -7.45 -14.84
C ALA A 258 9.29 -6.47 -15.54
N ILE A 259 8.72 -6.85 -16.69
CA ILE A 259 7.77 -6.02 -17.43
C ILE A 259 6.72 -6.84 -18.19
N HIS A 260 5.47 -6.38 -18.14
CA HIS A 260 4.34 -6.88 -18.91
C HIS A 260 3.73 -5.74 -19.75
N TRP A 261 3.21 -6.04 -20.93
CA TRP A 261 2.49 -5.04 -21.72
C TRP A 261 1.41 -5.64 -22.63
N GLY A 262 0.43 -4.81 -22.99
CA GLY A 262 -0.66 -5.16 -23.90
C GLY A 262 -1.41 -3.94 -24.40
N ILE A 263 -2.40 -4.15 -25.27
CA ILE A 263 -3.25 -3.09 -25.82
C ILE A 263 -4.72 -3.43 -25.50
N SER A 264 -5.46 -2.46 -24.97
CA SER A 264 -6.90 -2.59 -24.74
C SER A 264 -7.69 -2.65 -26.06
N LYS A 265 -8.98 -2.98 -25.99
CA LYS A 265 -9.86 -2.97 -27.17
C LYS A 265 -10.01 -1.56 -27.77
N ASP A 266 -9.91 -0.53 -26.94
CA ASP A 266 -10.09 0.87 -27.31
C ASP A 266 -8.76 1.57 -27.64
N ASN A 267 -7.74 0.80 -28.02
CA ASN A 267 -6.44 1.27 -28.50
C ASN A 267 -5.62 2.06 -27.45
N VAL A 268 -5.68 1.66 -26.17
CA VAL A 268 -4.80 2.20 -25.12
C VAL A 268 -3.73 1.16 -24.77
N GLY A 269 -2.48 1.58 -24.71
CA GLY A 269 -1.37 0.72 -24.28
C GLY A 269 -1.32 0.62 -22.76
N PHE A 270 -1.10 -0.57 -22.24
CA PHE A 270 -0.90 -0.80 -20.81
C PHE A 270 0.47 -1.45 -20.60
N ILE A 271 1.20 -0.98 -19.61
CA ILE A 271 2.51 -1.49 -19.21
C ILE A 271 2.47 -1.72 -17.70
N PHE A 272 2.77 -2.92 -17.23
CA PHE A 272 3.06 -3.20 -15.83
C PHE A 272 4.56 -3.31 -15.68
N PHE A 273 5.18 -2.32 -15.02
CA PHE A 273 6.62 -2.23 -14.86
C PHE A 273 6.98 -2.64 -13.43
N ALA A 274 7.36 -3.90 -13.25
CA ALA A 274 7.59 -4.50 -11.94
C ALA A 274 9.01 -4.29 -11.42
N GLU A 275 10.00 -4.13 -12.29
CA GLU A 275 11.40 -3.94 -11.86
C GLU A 275 12.22 -3.19 -12.90
N THR A 276 13.16 -2.35 -12.47
CA THR A 276 14.17 -1.70 -13.34
C THR A 276 15.45 -2.54 -13.49
N ALA A 277 15.33 -3.86 -13.35
CA ALA A 277 16.41 -4.85 -13.42
C ALA A 277 15.89 -6.19 -14.00
N GLY A 278 16.74 -7.23 -14.00
CA GLY A 278 16.38 -8.57 -14.45
C GLY A 278 16.39 -8.80 -15.97
N PHE A 279 16.91 -7.88 -16.77
CA PHE A 279 16.94 -8.00 -18.24
C PHE A 279 18.15 -8.79 -18.76
N SER A 280 19.28 -8.78 -18.04
CA SER A 280 20.50 -9.52 -18.42
C SER A 280 20.80 -10.77 -17.57
N GLY A 281 19.94 -11.09 -16.60
CA GLY A 281 20.05 -12.22 -15.67
C GLY A 281 19.62 -11.83 -14.25
N GLU A 282 19.75 -12.76 -13.29
CA GLU A 282 19.33 -12.52 -11.89
C GLU A 282 20.18 -11.45 -11.16
N ASN A 283 21.45 -11.28 -11.55
CA ASN A 283 22.37 -10.34 -10.90
C ASN A 283 22.97 -9.36 -11.91
N ILE A 284 22.97 -8.07 -11.57
CA ILE A 284 23.64 -7.03 -12.36
C ILE A 284 25.15 -7.11 -12.10
N GLU A 285 25.88 -7.79 -12.98
CA GLU A 285 27.36 -7.76 -12.95
C GLU A 285 27.93 -6.43 -13.46
N HIS A 286 27.35 -5.93 -14.57
CA HIS A 286 27.71 -4.67 -15.20
C HIS A 286 26.45 -4.01 -15.76
N VAL A 287 26.15 -2.80 -15.30
CA VAL A 287 24.95 -2.06 -15.69
C VAL A 287 24.83 -1.85 -17.20
N GLU A 288 25.93 -1.78 -17.94
CA GLU A 288 25.89 -1.63 -19.41
C GLU A 288 25.22 -2.83 -20.10
N LYS A 289 25.47 -4.06 -19.62
CA LYS A 289 24.82 -5.27 -20.17
C LYS A 289 23.32 -5.27 -19.89
N GLU A 290 22.95 -4.86 -18.67
CA GLU A 290 21.57 -4.74 -18.22
C GLU A 290 20.79 -3.73 -19.08
N VAL A 291 21.40 -2.57 -19.32
CA VAL A 291 20.84 -1.52 -20.18
C VAL A 291 20.71 -1.97 -21.63
N ASP A 292 21.70 -2.68 -22.17
CA ASP A 292 21.64 -3.16 -23.55
C ASP A 292 20.58 -4.26 -23.74
N ALA A 293 20.41 -5.14 -22.75
CA ALA A 293 19.35 -6.13 -22.75
C ALA A 293 17.96 -5.49 -22.65
N SER A 294 17.79 -4.49 -21.77
CA SER A 294 16.50 -3.80 -21.57
C SER A 294 16.08 -2.96 -22.78
N LYS A 295 17.01 -2.28 -23.46
CA LYS A 295 16.71 -1.53 -24.71
C LYS A 295 16.03 -2.38 -25.77
N ALA A 296 16.49 -3.61 -25.98
CA ALA A 296 15.90 -4.50 -26.97
C ALA A 296 14.45 -4.87 -26.63
N VAL A 297 14.15 -5.01 -25.33
CA VAL A 297 12.80 -5.23 -24.81
C VAL A 297 11.94 -3.98 -25.00
N PHE A 298 12.44 -2.81 -24.58
CA PHE A 298 11.72 -1.54 -24.71
C PHE A 298 11.43 -1.19 -26.17
N ASP A 299 12.38 -1.38 -27.09
CA ASP A 299 12.16 -1.16 -28.53
C ASP A 299 11.05 -2.05 -29.09
N ARG A 300 11.01 -3.33 -28.70
CA ARG A 300 9.96 -4.25 -29.12
C ARG A 300 8.59 -3.83 -28.57
N MET A 301 8.53 -3.53 -27.27
CA MET A 301 7.32 -3.08 -26.60
C MET A 301 6.81 -1.78 -27.23
N MET A 302 7.65 -0.75 -27.31
CA MET A 302 7.28 0.56 -27.83
C MET A 302 6.92 0.51 -29.32
N LYS A 303 7.49 -0.42 -30.10
CA LYS A 303 7.05 -0.67 -31.48
C LYS A 303 5.62 -1.21 -31.54
N GLN A 304 5.24 -2.10 -30.63
CA GLN A 304 3.86 -2.61 -30.54
C GLN A 304 2.88 -1.51 -30.09
N LEU A 305 3.29 -0.67 -29.14
CA LEU A 305 2.47 0.41 -28.58
C LEU A 305 2.48 1.70 -29.41
N ALA A 306 3.28 1.78 -30.48
CA ALA A 306 3.56 3.04 -31.20
C ALA A 306 2.32 3.79 -31.70
N ASN A 307 1.24 3.07 -32.01
CA ASN A 307 0.01 3.64 -32.58
C ASN A 307 -1.17 3.67 -31.58
N THR A 308 -0.93 3.43 -30.29
CA THR A 308 -1.97 3.56 -29.28
C THR A 308 -2.30 5.03 -29.03
N ASP A 309 -3.53 5.31 -28.62
CA ASP A 309 -4.00 6.67 -28.36
C ASP A 309 -3.38 7.28 -27.09
N ALA A 310 -2.98 6.42 -26.15
CA ALA A 310 -2.25 6.74 -24.94
C ALA A 310 -1.52 5.49 -24.40
N ILE A 311 -0.66 5.68 -23.39
CA ILE A 311 -0.06 4.60 -22.59
C ILE A 311 -0.35 4.83 -21.12
N ILE A 312 -0.75 3.77 -20.41
CA ILE A 312 -0.82 3.70 -18.95
C ILE A 312 0.35 2.83 -18.48
N ILE A 313 1.21 3.37 -17.62
CA ILE A 313 2.36 2.69 -17.02
C ILE A 313 2.05 2.48 -15.54
N ASP A 314 1.83 1.24 -15.15
CA ASP A 314 1.70 0.85 -13.75
C ASP A 314 3.07 0.58 -13.16
N ASN A 315 3.47 1.43 -12.24
CA ASN A 315 4.77 1.44 -11.56
C ASN A 315 4.59 1.16 -10.05
N ARG A 316 3.38 0.77 -9.62
CA ARG A 316 2.99 0.61 -8.20
C ARG A 316 3.69 -0.51 -7.45
N PHE A 317 4.39 -1.41 -8.12
CA PHE A 317 5.06 -2.53 -7.46
C PHE A 317 6.55 -2.55 -7.76
N ASN A 318 7.07 -1.45 -8.32
CA ASN A 318 8.46 -1.36 -8.74
C ASN A 318 9.36 -0.94 -7.59
N LEU A 319 10.07 -1.92 -7.02
CA LEU A 319 10.99 -1.71 -5.90
C LEU A 319 12.35 -1.12 -6.32
N GLY A 320 12.58 -0.91 -7.62
CA GLY A 320 13.80 -0.29 -8.13
C GLY A 320 14.66 -1.26 -8.94
N GLY A 321 15.99 -1.12 -8.82
CA GLY A 321 16.96 -1.74 -9.73
C GLY A 321 17.99 -0.72 -10.21
N ALA A 322 18.23 -0.65 -11.53
CA ALA A 322 19.25 0.23 -12.10
C ALA A 322 18.68 1.55 -12.66
N ASP A 323 19.20 2.69 -12.16
CA ASP A 323 18.90 4.03 -12.69
C ASP A 323 19.09 4.12 -14.21
N ASP A 324 20.13 3.49 -14.74
CA ASP A 324 20.43 3.55 -16.17
C ASP A 324 19.34 2.87 -17.02
N VAL A 325 18.66 1.83 -16.48
CA VAL A 325 17.51 1.18 -17.12
C VAL A 325 16.29 2.10 -17.07
N ALA A 326 16.04 2.74 -15.93
CA ALA A 326 14.99 3.77 -15.81
C ALA A 326 15.18 4.90 -16.83
N VAL A 327 16.41 5.39 -17.02
CA VAL A 327 16.75 6.42 -18.02
C VAL A 327 16.54 5.90 -19.45
N ALA A 328 16.97 4.67 -19.73
CA ALA A 328 16.78 4.05 -21.04
C ALA A 328 15.29 3.97 -21.40
N PHE A 329 14.44 3.56 -20.46
CA PHE A 329 13.01 3.50 -20.71
C PHE A 329 12.37 4.89 -20.83
N ALA A 330 12.69 5.81 -19.91
CA ALA A 330 12.17 7.18 -19.93
C ALA A 330 12.48 7.92 -21.24
N SER A 331 13.61 7.61 -21.89
CA SER A 331 14.02 8.21 -23.17
C SER A 331 12.97 8.05 -24.28
N HIS A 332 12.14 7.00 -24.22
CA HIS A 332 11.06 6.76 -25.18
C HIS A 332 9.93 7.78 -25.08
N PHE A 333 9.82 8.54 -23.99
CA PHE A 333 8.74 9.52 -23.78
C PHE A 333 9.21 10.98 -23.95
N ALA A 334 10.51 11.24 -23.97
CA ALA A 334 11.01 12.59 -24.20
C ALA A 334 10.75 13.04 -25.65
N LYS A 335 10.10 14.21 -25.83
CA LYS A 335 9.86 14.81 -27.17
C LYS A 335 11.08 15.53 -27.72
N LYS A 336 11.94 16.00 -26.83
CA LYS A 336 13.15 16.79 -27.08
C LYS A 336 14.12 16.54 -25.95
N LYS A 337 15.35 17.01 -26.12
CA LYS A 337 16.31 17.04 -25.02
C LYS A 337 15.80 17.98 -23.92
N GLU A 338 15.65 17.47 -22.71
CA GLU A 338 15.05 18.21 -21.59
C GLU A 338 15.78 17.89 -20.29
N LYS A 339 16.10 18.91 -19.48
CA LYS A 339 16.73 18.70 -18.18
C LYS A 339 15.69 18.09 -17.25
N VAL A 340 15.93 16.94 -16.66
CA VAL A 340 14.88 16.24 -15.86
C VAL A 340 15.16 16.23 -14.37
N LEU A 341 16.43 16.12 -13.97
CA LEU A 341 16.81 16.09 -12.55
C LEU A 341 18.22 16.65 -12.33
N THR A 342 18.54 16.93 -11.07
CA THR A 342 19.88 17.24 -10.60
C THR A 342 20.25 16.28 -9.47
N LYS A 343 21.47 15.70 -9.51
CA LYS A 343 21.99 14.78 -8.50
C LYS A 343 23.28 15.31 -7.90
N TYR A 344 23.46 15.16 -6.59
CA TYR A 344 24.70 15.48 -5.87
C TYR A 344 24.73 14.83 -4.50
N ALA A 345 25.92 14.64 -3.94
CA ALA A 345 26.07 14.22 -2.55
C ALA A 345 26.04 15.42 -1.62
N ARG A 346 25.40 15.29 -0.46
CA ARG A 346 25.35 16.30 0.59
C ARG A 346 25.86 15.70 1.90
N ASN A 347 26.80 16.40 2.53
CA ASN A 347 27.37 15.97 3.80
C ASN A 347 27.61 17.19 4.72
N LYS A 348 28.04 16.97 5.96
CA LYS A 348 28.24 18.05 6.95
C LYS A 348 29.29 19.09 6.52
N LEU A 349 30.24 18.69 5.67
CA LEU A 349 31.34 19.54 5.20
C LEU A 349 31.02 20.29 3.90
N GLY A 350 29.94 19.91 3.20
CA GLY A 350 29.48 20.59 2.00
C GLY A 350 28.76 19.67 1.00
N THR A 351 28.57 20.17 -0.21
CA THR A 351 27.95 19.43 -1.32
C THR A 351 28.98 19.07 -2.37
N SER A 352 28.85 17.90 -2.98
CA SER A 352 29.63 17.53 -4.17
C SER A 352 29.19 18.35 -5.39
N VAL A 353 29.84 18.12 -6.53
CA VAL A 353 29.50 18.81 -7.79
C VAL A 353 28.06 18.47 -8.18
N LYS A 354 27.20 19.50 -8.28
CA LYS A 354 25.83 19.34 -8.80
C LYS A 354 25.84 18.90 -10.26
N GLN A 355 25.29 17.73 -10.53
CA GLN A 355 25.19 17.16 -11.87
C GLN A 355 23.77 17.32 -12.38
N SER A 356 23.58 18.09 -13.45
CA SER A 356 22.27 18.20 -14.13
C SER A 356 22.16 17.16 -15.24
N PHE A 357 21.04 16.45 -15.26
CA PHE A 357 20.77 15.38 -16.21
C PHE A 357 19.74 15.81 -17.22
N GLU A 358 20.00 15.47 -18.47
CA GLU A 358 19.10 15.74 -19.58
C GLU A 358 18.65 14.41 -20.16
N LEU A 359 17.34 14.23 -20.27
CA LEU A 359 16.75 13.10 -20.95
C LEU A 359 16.88 13.32 -22.45
N VAL A 360 17.63 12.45 -23.12
CA VAL A 360 17.80 12.48 -24.58
C VAL A 360 16.69 11.65 -25.20
N PRO A 361 15.93 12.18 -26.18
CA PRO A 361 14.84 11.46 -26.79
C PRO A 361 15.32 10.23 -27.56
N HIS A 362 14.56 9.15 -27.45
CA HIS A 362 14.74 7.99 -28.32
C HIS A 362 14.53 8.37 -29.80
N SER A 363 15.02 7.54 -30.72
CA SER A 363 14.90 7.79 -32.16
C SER A 363 13.43 7.83 -32.66
N THR A 364 12.54 7.16 -31.93
CA THR A 364 11.09 7.12 -32.16
C THR A 364 10.34 7.37 -30.85
N PRO A 365 10.26 8.63 -30.39
CA PRO A 365 9.63 8.94 -29.11
C PRO A 365 8.11 8.80 -29.21
N TYR A 366 7.49 8.27 -28.16
CA TYR A 366 6.05 8.26 -27.96
C TYR A 366 5.59 9.62 -27.45
N THR A 367 4.67 10.25 -28.18
CA THR A 367 4.32 11.67 -27.96
C THR A 367 2.89 11.92 -27.52
N ASN A 368 2.05 10.87 -27.57
CA ASN A 368 0.68 10.85 -27.07
C ASN A 368 0.65 10.88 -25.54
N PRO A 369 -0.53 11.08 -24.91
CA PRO A 369 -0.66 11.10 -23.45
C PRO A 369 -0.10 9.84 -22.78
N VAL A 370 0.51 10.04 -21.60
CA VAL A 370 1.05 8.97 -20.75
C VAL A 370 0.48 9.15 -19.33
N TYR A 371 -0.04 8.09 -18.75
CA TYR A 371 -0.46 8.08 -17.35
C TYR A 371 0.48 7.17 -16.57
N LEU A 372 1.20 7.71 -15.60
CA LEU A 372 2.08 6.97 -14.73
C LEU A 372 1.36 6.70 -13.41
N VAL A 373 1.23 5.45 -12.99
CA VAL A 373 0.59 5.08 -11.73
C VAL A 373 1.67 4.71 -10.72
N ASN A 374 1.74 5.46 -9.62
CA ASN A 374 2.68 5.21 -8.52
C ASN A 374 1.96 4.74 -7.27
N SER A 375 2.75 4.18 -6.34
CA SER A 375 2.35 3.83 -4.99
C SER A 375 3.47 4.08 -4.00
N GLU A 376 3.16 3.96 -2.72
CA GLU A 376 4.11 3.84 -1.60
C GLU A 376 5.14 2.70 -1.75
N LEU A 377 4.92 1.71 -2.63
CA LEU A 377 5.90 0.66 -2.95
C LEU A 377 6.81 1.06 -4.13
N THR A 378 6.49 2.10 -4.90
CA THR A 378 7.39 2.62 -5.94
C THR A 378 8.65 3.18 -5.27
N THR A 379 9.79 2.52 -5.43
CA THR A 379 11.00 2.77 -4.60
C THR A 379 12.27 2.88 -5.45
N SER A 380 13.27 3.63 -4.97
CA SER A 380 14.63 3.67 -5.53
C SER A 380 14.66 4.08 -7.02
N ALA A 381 15.30 3.32 -7.91
CA ALA A 381 15.38 3.63 -9.35
C ALA A 381 14.01 3.83 -10.03
N ALA A 382 12.93 3.25 -9.49
CA ALA A 382 11.56 3.48 -9.97
C ALA A 382 11.04 4.89 -9.63
N GLU A 383 11.53 5.49 -8.53
CA GLU A 383 11.27 6.89 -8.20
C GLU A 383 12.08 7.82 -9.10
N ILE A 384 13.29 7.43 -9.49
CA ILE A 384 14.08 8.18 -10.48
C ILE A 384 13.37 8.17 -11.85
N PHE A 385 12.80 7.03 -12.26
CA PHE A 385 11.91 6.96 -13.42
C PHE A 385 10.73 7.94 -13.30
N SER A 386 10.03 7.91 -12.16
CA SER A 386 8.90 8.80 -11.88
C SER A 386 9.28 10.29 -11.90
N LEU A 387 10.39 10.65 -11.26
CA LEU A 387 10.93 12.01 -11.18
C LEU A 387 11.26 12.56 -12.58
N MET A 388 11.71 11.70 -13.51
CA MET A 388 11.95 12.10 -14.89
C MET A 388 10.66 12.30 -15.68
N LEU A 389 9.70 11.38 -15.53
CA LEU A 389 8.44 11.41 -16.27
C LEU A 389 7.53 12.57 -15.83
N GLU A 390 7.49 12.93 -14.54
CA GLU A 390 6.67 14.07 -14.05
C GLU A 390 7.05 15.41 -14.70
N GLN A 391 8.27 15.53 -15.25
CA GLN A 391 8.70 16.73 -15.97
C GLN A 391 8.15 16.82 -17.40
N LEU A 392 7.62 15.73 -17.96
CA LEU A 392 7.20 15.66 -19.35
C LEU A 392 5.74 16.10 -19.45
N SER A 393 5.48 17.13 -20.28
CA SER A 393 4.16 17.78 -20.32
C SER A 393 2.99 16.92 -20.80
N GLN A 394 3.24 15.71 -21.30
CA GLN A 394 2.20 14.74 -21.67
C GLN A 394 1.96 13.65 -20.63
N VAL A 395 2.73 13.66 -19.54
CA VAL A 395 2.59 12.71 -18.44
C VAL A 395 1.61 13.28 -17.42
N THR A 396 0.78 12.42 -16.86
CA THR A 396 -0.01 12.69 -15.65
C THR A 396 0.23 11.56 -14.65
N VAL A 397 0.64 11.89 -13.43
CA VAL A 397 0.90 10.93 -12.36
C VAL A 397 -0.39 10.66 -11.58
N LEU A 398 -0.79 9.40 -11.47
CA LEU A 398 -1.96 8.90 -10.75
C LEU A 398 -1.51 8.02 -9.56
N GLY A 399 -2.41 7.74 -8.63
CA GLY A 399 -2.15 6.85 -7.49
C GLY A 399 -1.82 7.60 -6.21
N THR A 400 -0.83 7.12 -5.47
CA THR A 400 -0.32 7.80 -4.27
C THR A 400 1.11 8.32 -4.49
N ALA A 401 1.67 9.01 -3.50
CA ALA A 401 3.08 9.38 -3.54
C ALA A 401 3.96 8.13 -3.55
N SER A 402 5.12 8.19 -4.20
CA SER A 402 6.11 7.11 -4.14
C SER A 402 6.70 6.91 -2.73
N SER A 403 7.56 5.91 -2.53
CA SER A 403 8.11 5.56 -1.21
C SER A 403 8.87 6.72 -0.54
N GLY A 404 9.62 7.53 -1.30
CA GLY A 404 10.47 8.57 -0.75
C GLY A 404 11.85 8.06 -0.33
N ALA A 405 12.33 6.97 -0.92
CA ALA A 405 13.68 6.44 -0.74
C ALA A 405 14.46 6.56 -2.05
N LEU A 406 14.79 7.81 -2.43
CA LEU A 406 15.41 8.12 -3.73
C LEU A 406 16.93 8.06 -3.68
N SER A 407 17.54 8.35 -2.54
CA SER A 407 19.00 8.42 -2.42
C SER A 407 19.65 7.10 -2.80
N ASP A 408 20.73 7.13 -3.59
CA ASP A 408 21.60 5.97 -3.70
C ASP A 408 22.24 5.69 -2.33
N ILE A 409 22.64 4.44 -2.12
CA ILE A 409 23.25 3.97 -0.89
C ILE A 409 24.77 4.23 -0.93
N LEU A 410 25.27 5.07 -0.02
CA LEU A 410 26.70 5.09 0.29
C LEU A 410 27.02 3.93 1.24
N ASN A 411 27.78 2.96 0.73
CA ASN A 411 28.35 1.91 1.56
C ASN A 411 29.59 2.43 2.32
N PHE A 412 29.55 2.36 3.64
CA PHE A 412 30.59 2.86 4.54
C PHE A 412 31.06 1.77 5.49
N SER A 413 32.35 1.48 5.50
CA SER A 413 32.94 0.46 6.37
C SER A 413 33.18 0.99 7.78
N LEU A 414 32.98 0.13 8.77
CA LEU A 414 33.35 0.36 10.16
C LEU A 414 34.69 -0.35 10.49
N PRO A 415 35.44 0.12 11.50
CA PRO A 415 36.78 -0.42 11.78
C PRO A 415 36.81 -1.92 12.11
N ASN A 416 35.74 -2.46 12.68
CA ASN A 416 35.59 -3.89 13.00
C ASN A 416 35.17 -4.77 11.79
N GLY A 417 35.12 -4.20 10.58
CA GLY A 417 34.75 -4.92 9.35
C GLY A 417 33.26 -4.92 9.02
N TRP A 418 32.42 -4.30 9.86
CA TRP A 418 30.99 -4.13 9.57
C TRP A 418 30.76 -3.10 8.46
N LEU A 419 29.57 -3.14 7.86
CA LEU A 419 29.16 -2.24 6.78
C LEU A 419 27.93 -1.43 7.18
N VAL A 420 27.86 -0.20 6.70
CA VAL A 420 26.72 0.70 6.88
C VAL A 420 26.28 1.17 5.51
N GLY A 421 25.00 1.02 5.19
CA GLY A 421 24.37 1.75 4.10
C GLY A 421 23.78 3.04 4.63
N LEU A 422 24.04 4.18 3.96
CA LEU A 422 23.49 5.47 4.37
C LEU A 422 23.12 6.34 3.17
N SER A 423 22.05 7.12 3.33
CA SER A 423 21.52 8.02 2.31
C SER A 423 22.28 9.33 2.27
N ASN A 424 23.11 9.54 1.24
CA ASN A 424 23.93 10.75 1.07
C ASN A 424 23.73 11.48 -0.26
N GLU A 425 22.99 10.90 -1.21
CA GLU A 425 22.79 11.46 -2.55
C GLU A 425 21.40 12.11 -2.67
N VAL A 426 21.41 13.39 -3.01
CA VAL A 426 20.21 14.21 -3.15
C VAL A 426 19.81 14.28 -4.61
N TYR A 427 18.54 13.93 -4.87
CA TYR A 427 17.86 14.14 -6.13
C TYR A 427 16.93 15.36 -6.04
N GLU A 428 17.08 16.29 -6.98
CA GLU A 428 16.24 17.47 -7.15
C GLU A 428 15.55 17.44 -8.51
N ASN A 429 14.27 17.81 -8.56
CA ASN A 429 13.61 18.08 -9.84
C ASN A 429 14.07 19.42 -10.46
N GLN A 430 13.48 19.82 -11.60
CA GLN A 430 13.80 21.11 -12.25
C GLN A 430 13.53 22.33 -11.36
N ARG A 431 12.59 22.23 -10.42
CA ARG A 431 12.20 23.29 -9.48
C ARG A 431 13.11 23.33 -8.24
N GLY A 432 14.00 22.35 -8.07
CA GLY A 432 14.87 22.22 -6.91
C GLY A 432 14.19 21.55 -5.70
N GLU A 433 13.07 20.86 -5.93
CA GLU A 433 12.33 20.14 -4.89
C GLU A 433 12.99 18.77 -4.63
N ILE A 434 13.05 18.38 -3.34
CA ILE A 434 13.59 17.11 -2.85
C ILE A 434 12.43 16.29 -2.29
N PHE A 435 12.39 15.01 -2.66
CA PHE A 435 11.29 14.09 -2.34
C PHE A 435 11.69 12.94 -1.42
N GLU A 436 12.92 12.90 -0.94
CA GLU A 436 13.34 11.98 0.12
C GLU A 436 12.41 12.12 1.35
N ASN A 437 12.01 11.00 1.96
CA ASN A 437 11.03 10.85 3.04
C ASN A 437 9.58 11.25 2.68
N LYS A 438 9.30 11.69 1.44
CA LYS A 438 7.97 12.19 1.03
C LYS A 438 7.37 11.45 -0.16
N GLY A 439 8.22 10.96 -1.05
CA GLY A 439 7.81 10.42 -2.34
C GLY A 439 7.53 11.50 -3.39
N ILE A 440 7.57 11.10 -4.66
CA ILE A 440 7.08 11.86 -5.80
C ILE A 440 5.55 11.88 -5.72
N PRO A 441 4.91 13.05 -5.58
CA PRO A 441 3.46 13.13 -5.42
C PRO A 441 2.73 12.76 -6.72
N ALA A 442 1.51 12.25 -6.59
CA ALA A 442 0.60 12.12 -7.72
C ALA A 442 -0.01 13.48 -8.10
N ASP A 443 -0.22 13.72 -9.39
CA ASP A 443 -1.01 14.86 -9.88
C ASP A 443 -2.49 14.70 -9.52
N ILE A 444 -2.97 13.46 -9.56
CA ILE A 444 -4.35 13.08 -9.19
C ILE A 444 -4.28 11.87 -8.26
N GLY A 445 -4.63 12.09 -7.00
CA GLY A 445 -4.75 11.02 -6.02
C GLY A 445 -5.84 10.02 -6.40
N THR A 446 -5.50 8.73 -6.42
CA THR A 446 -6.47 7.63 -6.57
C THR A 446 -6.11 6.48 -5.63
N PRO A 447 -7.08 5.79 -5.04
CA PRO A 447 -6.88 4.51 -4.36
C PRO A 447 -6.11 3.52 -5.24
N ILE A 448 -5.24 2.73 -4.61
CA ILE A 448 -4.29 1.84 -5.32
C ILE A 448 -4.36 0.37 -4.89
N TYR A 449 -4.97 0.06 -3.75
CA TYR A 449 -5.07 -1.31 -3.23
C TYR A 449 -6.51 -1.69 -2.85
N SER A 450 -7.49 -1.08 -3.53
CA SER A 450 -8.91 -1.35 -3.26
C SER A 450 -9.27 -2.82 -3.53
N SER A 451 -9.59 -3.59 -2.49
CA SER A 451 -10.10 -4.96 -2.58
C SER A 451 -11.48 -5.04 -3.22
N SER A 452 -12.35 -4.05 -3.01
CA SER A 452 -13.66 -3.93 -3.63
C SER A 452 -13.53 -3.71 -5.13
N ALA A 453 -12.63 -2.80 -5.57
CA ALA A 453 -12.31 -2.66 -6.98
C ALA A 453 -11.68 -3.94 -7.54
N ALA A 454 -10.77 -4.57 -6.79
CA ALA A 454 -10.12 -5.80 -7.20
C ALA A 454 -11.10 -6.97 -7.37
N ALA A 455 -12.08 -7.11 -6.48
CA ALA A 455 -13.17 -8.09 -6.58
C ALA A 455 -14.01 -7.86 -7.85
N LEU A 456 -14.11 -6.60 -8.30
CA LEU A 456 -14.73 -6.22 -9.56
C LEU A 456 -13.80 -6.33 -10.77
N MET A 457 -12.57 -6.83 -10.63
CA MET A 457 -11.55 -6.86 -11.68
C MET A 457 -11.20 -5.47 -12.23
N ARG A 458 -11.27 -4.45 -11.38
CA ARG A 458 -11.05 -3.05 -11.73
C ARG A 458 -9.87 -2.47 -10.97
N GLN A 459 -9.27 -1.45 -11.57
CA GLN A 459 -8.29 -0.62 -10.90
C GLN A 459 -8.64 0.86 -11.10
N GLU A 460 -8.79 1.60 -10.00
CA GLU A 460 -9.32 2.95 -10.02
C GLU A 460 -8.41 3.94 -10.77
N SER A 461 -7.08 3.77 -10.68
CA SER A 461 -6.14 4.58 -11.45
C SER A 461 -6.26 4.33 -12.97
N TYR A 462 -6.54 3.09 -13.39
CA TYR A 462 -6.78 2.75 -14.79
C TYR A 462 -8.10 3.34 -15.27
N ASP A 463 -9.16 3.17 -14.49
CA ASP A 463 -10.48 3.76 -14.75
C ASP A 463 -10.36 5.28 -14.90
N LYS A 464 -9.58 5.93 -14.02
CA LYS A 464 -9.36 7.37 -14.06
C LYS A 464 -8.64 7.81 -15.33
N ALA A 465 -7.56 7.11 -15.72
CA ALA A 465 -6.84 7.38 -16.95
C ALA A 465 -7.74 7.24 -18.19
N LEU A 466 -8.55 6.17 -18.26
CA LEU A 466 -9.50 5.94 -19.35
C LEU A 466 -10.58 7.02 -19.41
N LYS A 467 -11.14 7.42 -18.26
CA LYS A 467 -12.08 8.56 -18.17
C LYS A 467 -11.46 9.85 -18.72
N LEU A 468 -10.22 10.18 -18.33
CA LEU A 468 -9.52 11.37 -18.83
C LEU A 468 -9.27 11.33 -20.35
N LEU A 469 -9.12 10.12 -20.91
CA LEU A 469 -9.00 9.89 -22.35
C LEU A 469 -10.35 9.90 -23.09
N ASN A 470 -11.48 10.02 -22.39
CA ASN A 470 -12.82 9.79 -22.93
C ASN A 470 -12.96 8.41 -23.59
N LYS A 471 -12.33 7.41 -22.98
CA LYS A 471 -12.40 6.00 -23.37
C LYS A 471 -13.34 5.25 -22.44
N PRO A 472 -14.07 4.25 -22.94
CA PRO A 472 -14.92 3.45 -22.08
C PRO A 472 -14.05 2.72 -21.07
N VAL A 473 -14.52 2.68 -19.83
CA VAL A 473 -13.86 1.98 -18.74
C VAL A 473 -14.10 0.46 -18.82
N ASN A 474 -15.17 0.05 -19.51
CA ASN A 474 -15.35 -1.32 -19.98
C ASN A 474 -16.12 -1.39 -21.30
N SER A 475 -15.81 -2.40 -22.11
CA SER A 475 -16.52 -2.75 -23.34
C SER A 475 -17.47 -3.94 -23.06
N GLN A 476 -18.79 -3.72 -23.19
CA GLN A 476 -19.87 -4.74 -23.31
C GLN A 476 -20.78 -5.05 -22.11
N GLY A 477 -20.83 -4.19 -21.07
CA GLY A 477 -21.87 -4.30 -20.04
C GLY A 477 -23.29 -4.21 -20.62
N ASN A 478 -24.14 -5.19 -20.35
CA ASN A 478 -25.58 -5.14 -20.62
C ASN A 478 -26.32 -6.18 -19.76
N GLN A 479 -27.64 -6.03 -19.66
CA GLN A 479 -28.49 -6.92 -18.88
C GLN A 479 -28.36 -8.41 -19.27
N THR A 480 -28.23 -8.74 -20.55
CA THR A 480 -28.11 -10.15 -21.00
C THR A 480 -26.81 -10.79 -20.53
N VAL A 481 -25.70 -10.06 -20.54
CA VAL A 481 -24.41 -10.56 -20.02
C VAL A 481 -24.51 -10.84 -18.51
N LEU A 482 -25.15 -9.94 -17.76
CA LEU A 482 -25.42 -10.13 -16.33
C LEU A 482 -26.29 -11.38 -16.07
N GLU A 483 -27.43 -11.50 -16.76
CA GLU A 483 -28.31 -12.66 -16.57
C GLU A 483 -27.63 -13.98 -16.96
N ASN A 484 -26.80 -13.99 -18.01
CA ASN A 484 -26.04 -15.16 -18.41
C ASN A 484 -25.00 -15.58 -17.34
N ALA A 485 -24.31 -14.63 -16.71
CA ALA A 485 -23.36 -14.93 -15.64
C ALA A 485 -24.06 -15.58 -14.43
N ILE A 486 -25.26 -15.11 -14.07
CA ILE A 486 -26.08 -15.70 -13.00
C ILE A 486 -26.51 -17.12 -13.38
N VAL A 487 -27.08 -17.31 -14.57
CA VAL A 487 -27.54 -18.62 -15.04
C VAL A 487 -26.40 -19.63 -15.20
N GLU A 488 -25.21 -19.19 -15.65
CA GLU A 488 -24.01 -20.02 -15.70
C GLU A 488 -23.61 -20.51 -14.29
N GLY A 489 -23.61 -19.61 -13.30
CA GLY A 489 -23.36 -19.97 -11.91
C GLY A 489 -24.32 -21.05 -11.41
N MET A 490 -25.62 -20.84 -11.61
CA MET A 490 -26.65 -21.83 -11.25
C MET A 490 -26.45 -23.18 -11.94
N ASN A 491 -26.14 -23.19 -13.24
CA ASN A 491 -25.91 -24.42 -13.99
C ASN A 491 -24.67 -25.20 -13.51
N ASN A 492 -23.72 -24.50 -12.90
CA ASN A 492 -22.53 -25.07 -12.27
C ASN A 492 -22.76 -25.42 -10.80
N ASN A 493 -24.02 -25.45 -10.34
CA ASN A 493 -24.42 -25.67 -8.95
C ASN A 493 -23.74 -24.71 -7.96
N ALA A 494 -23.46 -23.46 -8.37
CA ALA A 494 -22.83 -22.48 -7.50
C ALA A 494 -23.74 -22.00 -6.36
N TYR A 495 -25.05 -22.00 -6.53
CA TYR A 495 -26.02 -21.66 -5.49
C TYR A 495 -27.43 -22.12 -5.89
N PRO A 496 -28.33 -22.41 -4.93
CA PRO A 496 -29.71 -22.81 -5.25
C PRO A 496 -30.60 -21.66 -5.75
N GLY A 497 -30.40 -20.46 -5.20
CA GLY A 497 -31.22 -19.29 -5.47
C GLY A 497 -30.48 -17.99 -5.16
N LEU A 498 -30.80 -16.95 -5.93
CA LEU A 498 -30.15 -15.65 -5.85
C LEU A 498 -31.13 -14.52 -6.14
N ALA A 499 -31.08 -13.45 -5.34
CA ALA A 499 -31.74 -12.18 -5.61
C ALA A 499 -30.71 -11.07 -5.87
N ILE A 500 -31.02 -10.18 -6.80
CA ILE A 500 -30.17 -9.05 -7.18
C ILE A 500 -30.99 -7.77 -7.28
N ALA A 501 -30.42 -6.66 -6.82
CA ALA A 501 -30.90 -5.32 -7.12
C ALA A 501 -29.74 -4.38 -7.43
N LEU A 502 -29.89 -3.57 -8.47
CA LEU A 502 -28.90 -2.61 -8.94
C LEU A 502 -29.48 -1.19 -8.90
N VAL A 503 -28.71 -0.28 -8.32
CA VAL A 503 -29.05 1.12 -8.16
C VAL A 503 -28.11 1.97 -9.00
N LYS A 504 -28.65 2.96 -9.71
CA LYS A 504 -27.89 4.00 -10.43
C LYS A 504 -28.54 5.35 -10.19
N ASN A 505 -27.75 6.33 -9.73
CA ASN A 505 -28.16 7.72 -9.54
C ASN A 505 -29.47 7.92 -8.75
N GLY A 506 -29.72 7.04 -7.77
CA GLY A 506 -30.89 7.12 -6.89
C GLY A 506 -32.13 6.35 -7.35
N ASP A 507 -32.03 5.60 -8.45
CA ASP A 507 -33.10 4.74 -8.98
C ASP A 507 -32.69 3.27 -8.99
N ILE A 508 -33.65 2.37 -8.77
CA ILE A 508 -33.48 0.93 -9.00
C ILE A 508 -33.58 0.68 -10.51
N VAL A 509 -32.46 0.39 -11.16
CA VAL A 509 -32.39 0.17 -12.62
C VAL A 509 -32.57 -1.29 -13.01
N TYR A 510 -32.42 -2.21 -12.06
CA TYR A 510 -32.65 -3.64 -12.23
C TYR A 510 -32.91 -4.32 -10.89
N ALA A 511 -33.92 -5.20 -10.82
CA ALA A 511 -34.16 -6.04 -9.65
C ALA A 511 -34.84 -7.35 -10.09
N LYS A 512 -34.29 -8.51 -9.67
CA LYS A 512 -34.81 -9.82 -10.08
C LYS A 512 -34.36 -10.93 -9.12
N GLY A 513 -35.10 -12.03 -9.11
CA GLY A 513 -34.73 -13.27 -8.43
C GLY A 513 -34.55 -14.43 -9.41
N PHE A 514 -33.72 -15.39 -9.04
CA PHE A 514 -33.35 -16.56 -9.82
C PHE A 514 -33.29 -17.80 -8.92
N GLY A 515 -33.66 -18.96 -9.45
CA GLY A 515 -33.60 -20.23 -8.71
C GLY A 515 -34.70 -20.38 -7.66
N ARG A 516 -34.45 -21.27 -6.70
CA ARG A 516 -35.45 -21.73 -5.72
C ARG A 516 -35.27 -21.08 -4.35
N ALA A 517 -36.40 -20.75 -3.73
CA ALA A 517 -36.49 -20.13 -2.40
C ALA A 517 -36.98 -21.11 -1.32
N GLY A 518 -37.56 -22.26 -1.69
CA GLY A 518 -38.13 -23.24 -0.73
C GLY A 518 -37.50 -24.62 -0.87
N SER A 519 -37.64 -25.46 0.18
CA SER A 519 -37.11 -26.84 0.21
C SER A 519 -37.85 -27.79 -0.73
N ASP A 520 -37.19 -28.91 -1.07
CA ASP A 520 -37.75 -29.99 -1.90
C ASP A 520 -38.92 -30.71 -1.23
N GLU A 521 -39.14 -30.48 0.07
CA GLU A 521 -40.25 -31.02 0.86
C GLU A 521 -41.54 -30.18 0.77
N MET A 522 -41.47 -28.96 0.20
CA MET A 522 -42.65 -28.13 0.02
C MET A 522 -43.53 -28.67 -1.12
N GLU A 523 -44.86 -28.71 -0.91
CA GLU A 523 -45.82 -29.15 -1.94
C GLU A 523 -45.80 -28.24 -3.19
N VAL A 524 -45.34 -27.00 -3.05
CA VAL A 524 -45.22 -26.02 -4.13
C VAL A 524 -43.80 -25.46 -4.13
N GLU A 525 -43.07 -25.69 -5.22
CA GLU A 525 -41.77 -25.08 -5.45
C GLU A 525 -41.92 -23.56 -5.54
N LYS A 526 -41.26 -22.83 -4.64
CA LYS A 526 -41.26 -21.37 -4.62
C LYS A 526 -40.01 -20.84 -5.29
N SER A 527 -40.16 -19.93 -6.26
CA SER A 527 -39.03 -19.27 -6.92
C SER A 527 -38.60 -18.02 -6.15
N VAL A 528 -37.32 -17.70 -6.19
CA VAL A 528 -36.79 -16.44 -5.65
C VAL A 528 -37.29 -15.26 -6.47
N THR A 529 -37.63 -14.17 -5.77
CA THR A 529 -37.93 -12.85 -6.33
C THR A 529 -37.02 -11.80 -5.70
N ALA A 530 -37.03 -10.56 -6.22
CA ALA A 530 -36.31 -9.46 -5.59
C ALA A 530 -36.85 -9.10 -4.19
N ASP A 531 -38.10 -9.46 -3.90
CA ASP A 531 -38.79 -9.24 -2.62
C ASP A 531 -38.64 -10.43 -1.64
N THR A 532 -38.02 -11.53 -2.07
CA THR A 532 -37.74 -12.67 -1.18
C THR A 532 -36.75 -12.25 -0.11
N ALA A 533 -37.06 -12.52 1.16
CA ALA A 533 -36.20 -12.20 2.29
C ALA A 533 -35.13 -13.29 2.46
N PHE A 534 -33.87 -12.86 2.59
CA PHE A 534 -32.73 -13.72 2.91
C PHE A 534 -32.16 -13.29 4.25
N ASN A 535 -31.54 -14.23 4.98
CA ASN A 535 -30.60 -13.82 6.02
C ASN A 535 -29.46 -13.05 5.37
N LEU A 536 -28.97 -12.02 6.06
CA LEU A 536 -27.94 -11.15 5.51
C LEU A 536 -26.54 -11.52 5.98
N GLY A 537 -26.39 -12.33 7.03
CA GLY A 537 -25.12 -12.45 7.72
C GLY A 537 -24.61 -11.05 8.07
N SER A 538 -23.30 -10.85 7.94
CA SER A 538 -22.62 -9.64 8.39
C SER A 538 -23.02 -8.32 7.70
N THR A 539 -23.73 -8.35 6.57
CA THR A 539 -24.38 -7.15 6.02
C THR A 539 -25.38 -6.51 7.01
N SER A 540 -25.86 -7.28 8.01
CA SER A 540 -26.65 -6.78 9.15
C SER A 540 -25.99 -5.63 9.92
N LYS A 541 -24.65 -5.62 10.01
CA LYS A 541 -23.89 -4.65 10.82
C LYS A 541 -24.08 -3.21 10.33
N LEU A 542 -24.36 -3.04 9.04
CA LEU A 542 -24.67 -1.74 8.43
C LEU A 542 -25.83 -1.04 9.16
N PHE A 543 -26.81 -1.80 9.63
CA PHE A 543 -27.99 -1.27 10.32
C PHE A 543 -27.71 -0.90 11.79
N VAL A 544 -26.78 -1.59 12.43
CA VAL A 544 -26.25 -1.21 13.76
C VAL A 544 -25.51 0.13 13.65
N GLY A 545 -24.59 0.23 12.69
CA GLY A 545 -23.83 1.45 12.47
C GLY A 545 -24.69 2.64 12.06
N THR A 546 -25.67 2.42 11.19
CA THR A 546 -26.64 3.45 10.78
C THR A 546 -27.49 3.94 11.95
N SER A 547 -27.95 3.01 12.81
CA SER A 547 -28.69 3.37 14.02
C SER A 547 -27.84 4.20 14.98
N ALA A 548 -26.57 3.85 15.15
CA ALA A 548 -25.62 4.63 15.94
C ALA A 548 -25.41 6.05 15.37
N ALA A 549 -25.25 6.19 14.05
CA ALA A 549 -25.12 7.49 13.40
C ALA A 549 -26.35 8.38 13.62
N LEU A 550 -27.56 7.80 13.51
CA LEU A 550 -28.82 8.50 13.77
C LEU A 550 -28.98 8.93 15.23
N LEU A 551 -28.59 8.09 16.19
CA LEU A 551 -28.61 8.45 17.62
C LEU A 551 -27.54 9.49 17.97
N HIS A 552 -26.36 9.41 17.36
CA HIS A 552 -25.31 10.42 17.49
C HIS A 552 -25.80 11.78 17.00
N GLN A 553 -26.43 11.82 15.83
CA GLN A 553 -27.04 13.04 15.29
C GLN A 553 -28.10 13.64 16.23
N GLN A 554 -28.83 12.80 16.97
CA GLN A 554 -29.82 13.22 17.96
C GLN A 554 -29.19 13.69 19.29
N ASN A 555 -27.86 13.68 19.42
CA ASN A 555 -27.11 13.92 20.65
C ASN A 555 -27.47 12.95 21.79
N LEU A 556 -27.93 11.74 21.45
CA LEU A 556 -28.20 10.66 22.41
C LEU A 556 -26.99 9.75 22.61
N LEU A 557 -26.04 9.76 21.66
CA LEU A 557 -24.84 8.93 21.64
C LEU A 557 -23.59 9.81 21.49
N ALA A 558 -22.65 9.71 22.42
CA ALA A 558 -21.29 10.25 22.24
C ALA A 558 -20.33 9.12 21.86
N LEU A 559 -19.42 9.36 20.92
CA LEU A 559 -18.54 8.31 20.38
C LEU A 559 -17.42 7.93 21.34
N ASP A 560 -17.00 8.86 22.19
CA ASP A 560 -16.01 8.71 23.23
C ASP A 560 -16.60 8.19 24.56
N ASP A 561 -17.91 7.91 24.60
CA ASP A 561 -18.53 7.25 25.75
C ASP A 561 -17.86 5.90 26.03
N GLN A 562 -17.54 5.66 27.30
CA GLN A 562 -16.94 4.40 27.74
C GLN A 562 -17.98 3.29 27.76
N VAL A 563 -17.74 2.22 27.02
CA VAL A 563 -18.68 1.10 26.85
C VAL A 563 -19.06 0.47 28.19
N ALA A 564 -18.09 0.28 29.09
CA ALA A 564 -18.31 -0.30 30.41
C ALA A 564 -19.39 0.44 31.23
N GLN A 565 -19.56 1.76 31.03
CA GLN A 565 -20.55 2.56 31.75
C GLN A 565 -21.97 2.44 31.16
N LYS A 566 -22.11 1.86 29.96
CA LYS A 566 -23.38 1.77 29.21
C LYS A 566 -23.97 0.36 29.20
N LEU A 567 -23.22 -0.67 29.57
CA LEU A 567 -23.66 -2.07 29.51
C LEU A 567 -24.53 -2.50 30.70
N GLY A 568 -24.30 -1.94 31.89
CA GLY A 568 -24.99 -2.34 33.12
C GLY A 568 -24.38 -3.57 33.82
N TYR A 569 -23.28 -4.10 33.29
CA TYR A 569 -22.45 -5.15 33.88
C TYR A 569 -20.96 -4.84 33.67
N GLU A 570 -20.07 -5.61 34.31
CA GLU A 570 -18.62 -5.42 34.22
C GLU A 570 -18.08 -5.79 32.83
N LEU A 571 -17.13 -5.00 32.32
CA LEU A 571 -16.38 -5.29 31.10
C LEU A 571 -14.91 -5.50 31.51
N SER A 572 -14.45 -6.75 31.51
CA SER A 572 -13.12 -7.11 32.00
C SER A 572 -12.07 -6.99 30.88
N ALA A 573 -11.78 -5.75 30.47
CA ALA A 573 -10.75 -5.48 29.47
C ALA A 573 -9.33 -5.82 29.99
N PRO A 574 -8.39 -6.25 29.13
CA PRO A 574 -7.02 -6.59 29.53
C PRO A 574 -6.26 -5.46 30.23
N GLU A 575 -5.36 -5.78 31.17
CA GLU A 575 -4.59 -4.79 31.92
C GLU A 575 -3.64 -3.94 31.05
N HIS A 576 -3.19 -4.48 29.92
CA HIS A 576 -2.29 -3.78 29.00
C HIS A 576 -3.01 -2.71 28.17
N PHE A 577 -4.36 -2.69 28.15
CA PHE A 577 -5.11 -1.65 27.47
C PHE A 577 -4.91 -0.31 28.18
N ASN A 578 -4.16 0.59 27.54
CA ASN A 578 -3.83 1.89 28.11
C ASN A 578 -4.97 2.92 28.06
N LYS A 579 -6.12 2.55 27.46
CA LYS A 579 -7.34 3.36 27.31
C LYS A 579 -8.59 2.47 27.43
N PRO A 580 -9.71 3.02 27.92
CA PRO A 580 -10.98 2.29 27.94
C PRO A 580 -11.53 2.08 26.51
N ILE A 581 -12.32 1.02 26.34
CA ILE A 581 -13.07 0.77 25.10
C ILE A 581 -14.21 1.81 24.99
N THR A 582 -14.30 2.48 23.85
CA THR A 582 -15.32 3.49 23.55
C THR A 582 -16.31 2.96 22.52
N ILE A 583 -17.45 3.64 22.37
CA ILE A 583 -18.45 3.28 21.35
C ILE A 583 -17.86 3.37 19.94
N GLN A 584 -17.00 4.37 19.69
CA GLN A 584 -16.25 4.47 18.44
C GLN A 584 -15.42 3.22 18.17
N HIS A 585 -14.76 2.67 19.19
CA HIS A 585 -13.93 1.48 19.03
C HIS A 585 -14.76 0.25 18.62
N LEU A 586 -15.96 0.08 19.18
CA LEU A 586 -16.86 -1.01 18.79
C LEU A 586 -17.32 -0.87 17.33
N LEU A 587 -17.74 0.34 16.95
CA LEU A 587 -18.26 0.66 15.61
C LEU A 587 -17.21 0.56 14.49
N THR A 588 -15.92 0.58 14.84
CA THR A 588 -14.82 0.60 13.87
C THR A 588 -13.97 -0.67 13.95
N HIS A 589 -14.41 -1.69 14.69
CA HIS A 589 -13.64 -2.91 14.94
C HIS A 589 -12.25 -2.66 15.56
N THR A 590 -12.05 -1.52 16.25
CA THR A 590 -10.78 -1.17 16.92
C THR A 590 -10.83 -1.35 18.43
N SER A 591 -11.79 -2.14 18.94
CA SER A 591 -11.99 -2.34 20.38
C SER A 591 -10.98 -3.27 21.03
N GLY A 592 -10.34 -4.14 20.24
CA GLY A 592 -9.55 -5.25 20.75
C GLY A 592 -10.40 -6.38 21.34
N ILE A 593 -11.74 -6.34 21.24
CA ILE A 593 -12.62 -7.51 21.46
C ILE A 593 -12.53 -8.39 20.21
N LEU A 594 -12.36 -9.69 20.41
CA LEU A 594 -12.20 -10.70 19.37
C LEU A 594 -13.31 -11.75 19.45
N ASP A 595 -13.53 -12.44 18.33
CA ASP A 595 -14.42 -13.59 18.26
C ASP A 595 -13.60 -14.87 18.51
N SER A 596 -13.54 -15.30 19.78
CA SER A 596 -12.93 -16.57 20.19
C SER A 596 -13.80 -17.78 19.81
N ASN A 597 -13.30 -18.99 20.06
CA ASN A 597 -14.05 -20.25 19.84
C ASN A 597 -15.40 -20.31 20.59
N PHE A 598 -15.61 -19.50 21.63
CA PHE A 598 -16.90 -19.42 22.32
C PHE A 598 -17.93 -18.54 21.61
N TYR A 599 -17.53 -17.76 20.60
CA TYR A 599 -18.45 -16.99 19.75
C TYR A 599 -19.48 -17.93 19.11
N ASP A 600 -19.00 -19.03 18.51
CA ASP A 600 -19.84 -20.03 17.84
C ASP A 600 -20.85 -20.68 18.80
N CYS A 601 -20.59 -20.68 20.12
CA CYS A 601 -21.56 -21.16 21.11
C CYS A 601 -22.80 -20.28 21.25
N GLY A 602 -22.87 -19.14 20.56
CA GLY A 602 -24.06 -18.31 20.45
C GLY A 602 -25.09 -18.82 19.43
N TYR A 603 -24.74 -19.73 18.53
CA TYR A 603 -25.64 -20.23 17.49
C TYR A 603 -26.55 -21.36 17.98
N TYR A 604 -27.85 -21.27 17.67
CA TYR A 604 -28.85 -22.24 18.12
C TYR A 604 -29.95 -22.53 17.10
N LEU A 605 -30.49 -23.75 17.15
CA LEU A 605 -31.65 -24.15 16.33
C LEU A 605 -32.92 -23.43 16.81
N ASP A 606 -33.71 -22.91 15.87
CA ASP A 606 -34.91 -22.15 16.20
C ASP A 606 -36.00 -23.00 16.87
N GLU A 607 -36.05 -24.29 16.56
CA GLU A 607 -37.06 -25.24 17.04
C GLU A 607 -36.96 -25.50 18.55
N ASP A 608 -35.77 -25.85 19.05
CA ASP A 608 -35.57 -26.34 20.41
C ASP A 608 -34.47 -25.62 21.21
N LYS A 609 -33.78 -24.66 20.58
CA LYS A 609 -32.66 -23.90 21.16
C LYS A 609 -31.40 -24.75 21.45
N SER A 610 -31.30 -25.94 20.85
CA SER A 610 -30.09 -26.74 20.89
C SER A 610 -28.92 -26.04 20.18
N SER A 611 -27.70 -26.39 20.57
CA SER A 611 -26.48 -25.77 20.02
C SER A 611 -26.24 -26.20 18.58
N LEU A 612 -26.25 -25.24 17.65
CA LEU A 612 -25.89 -25.52 16.24
C LEU A 612 -24.44 -25.97 16.13
N THR A 613 -23.56 -25.38 16.94
CA THR A 613 -22.13 -25.69 16.94
C THR A 613 -21.87 -27.12 17.41
N ASN A 614 -22.59 -27.60 18.42
CA ASN A 614 -22.50 -29.00 18.84
C ASN A 614 -23.03 -29.95 17.76
N LEU A 615 -24.10 -29.55 17.05
CA LEU A 615 -24.66 -30.34 15.95
C LEU A 615 -23.68 -30.48 14.78
N ILE A 616 -23.02 -29.38 14.40
CA ILE A 616 -22.07 -29.35 13.27
C ILE A 616 -20.75 -30.06 13.64
N SER A 617 -20.21 -29.81 14.84
CA SER A 617 -18.94 -30.40 15.27
C SER A 617 -19.07 -31.87 15.67
N GLY A 618 -20.26 -32.29 16.11
CA GLY A 618 -20.48 -33.60 16.73
C GLY A 618 -19.91 -33.72 18.15
N GLU A 619 -19.50 -32.61 18.77
CA GLU A 619 -18.89 -32.54 20.09
C GLU A 619 -19.70 -31.65 21.05
N GLU A 620 -19.77 -32.02 22.33
CA GLU A 620 -20.43 -31.21 23.38
C GLU A 620 -19.50 -30.11 23.90
N VAL A 621 -19.15 -29.15 23.04
CA VAL A 621 -18.23 -28.04 23.37
C VAL A 621 -18.99 -26.84 23.96
N CYS A 622 -20.21 -26.61 23.48
CA CYS A 622 -21.04 -25.46 23.85
C CYS A 622 -22.19 -25.86 24.79
N PRO A 623 -22.69 -24.92 25.61
CA PRO A 623 -23.87 -25.13 26.44
C PRO A 623 -25.10 -25.47 25.60
N ASP A 624 -25.92 -26.40 26.08
CA ASP A 624 -27.13 -26.86 25.41
C ASP A 624 -28.27 -27.02 26.45
N PRO A 625 -29.40 -26.27 26.33
CA PRO A 625 -29.70 -25.31 25.27
C PRO A 625 -28.88 -24.01 25.40
N VAL A 626 -28.74 -23.31 24.28
CA VAL A 626 -28.04 -22.02 24.21
C VAL A 626 -28.92 -20.90 24.79
N THR A 627 -28.32 -19.93 25.48
CA THR A 627 -29.07 -18.74 25.91
C THR A 627 -29.49 -17.89 24.72
N THR A 628 -30.76 -17.47 24.70
CA THR A 628 -31.30 -16.58 23.65
C THR A 628 -31.31 -15.11 24.09
N ASN A 629 -30.87 -14.82 25.32
CA ASN A 629 -30.80 -13.47 25.86
C ASN A 629 -29.42 -12.87 25.55
N THR A 630 -29.38 -11.91 24.64
CA THR A 630 -28.15 -11.22 24.20
C THR A 630 -27.37 -10.62 25.38
N SER A 631 -28.04 -9.99 26.34
CA SER A 631 -27.36 -9.39 27.50
C SER A 631 -26.70 -10.44 28.39
N GLU A 632 -27.33 -11.60 28.58
CA GLU A 632 -26.76 -12.70 29.37
C GLU A 632 -25.56 -13.33 28.67
N TYR A 633 -25.66 -13.54 27.35
CA TYR A 633 -24.57 -14.02 26.53
C TYR A 633 -23.37 -13.07 26.57
N LEU A 634 -23.58 -11.79 26.26
CA LEU A 634 -22.50 -10.80 26.24
C LEU A 634 -21.88 -10.59 27.63
N GLN A 635 -22.68 -10.59 28.70
CA GLN A 635 -22.15 -10.51 30.05
C GLN A 635 -21.22 -11.69 30.36
N SER A 636 -21.63 -12.91 30.00
CA SER A 636 -20.83 -14.12 30.24
C SER A 636 -19.62 -14.26 29.30
N TYR A 637 -19.61 -13.54 28.18
CA TYR A 637 -18.47 -13.46 27.25
C TYR A 637 -17.44 -12.39 27.65
N LEU A 638 -17.90 -11.24 28.13
CA LEU A 638 -17.07 -10.05 28.34
C LEU A 638 -16.58 -9.86 29.80
N THR A 639 -17.16 -10.60 30.75
CA THR A 639 -16.82 -10.51 32.18
C THR A 639 -15.94 -11.68 32.61
N GLN A 640 -14.84 -11.40 33.31
CA GLN A 640 -13.96 -12.44 33.86
C GLN A 640 -14.74 -13.39 34.78
N GLY A 641 -14.60 -14.69 34.55
CA GLY A 641 -15.36 -15.73 35.26
C GLY A 641 -16.75 -16.03 34.68
N GLY A 642 -17.13 -15.35 33.60
CA GLY A 642 -18.29 -15.69 32.80
C GLY A 642 -18.11 -17.03 32.05
N GLN A 643 -19.22 -17.65 31.68
CA GLN A 643 -19.25 -18.98 31.06
C GLN A 643 -18.54 -19.04 29.70
N TYR A 644 -18.52 -17.94 28.94
CA TYR A 644 -17.90 -17.83 27.62
C TYR A 644 -16.61 -16.98 27.66
N TYR A 645 -16.10 -16.66 28.85
CA TYR A 645 -14.93 -15.81 28.99
C TYR A 645 -13.63 -16.60 28.75
N SER A 646 -12.79 -16.08 27.86
CA SER A 646 -11.39 -16.48 27.65
C SER A 646 -10.52 -15.24 27.51
N GLU A 647 -9.22 -15.35 27.78
CA GLU A 647 -8.27 -14.26 27.45
C GLU A 647 -8.25 -13.99 25.94
N GLU A 648 -8.49 -15.02 25.12
CA GLU A 648 -8.61 -14.94 23.65
C GLU A 648 -9.83 -14.15 23.16
N ASN A 649 -10.76 -13.77 24.05
CA ASN A 649 -11.87 -12.86 23.72
C ASN A 649 -11.35 -11.42 23.50
N TYR A 650 -10.07 -11.17 23.79
CA TYR A 650 -9.40 -9.92 23.54
C TYR A 650 -8.06 -10.15 22.85
N ILE A 651 -7.56 -9.11 22.17
CA ILE A 651 -6.20 -9.08 21.64
C ILE A 651 -5.19 -9.17 22.79
N THR A 652 -4.15 -9.98 22.61
CA THR A 652 -3.20 -10.32 23.71
C THR A 652 -1.82 -9.71 23.52
N GLU A 653 -1.53 -9.25 22.30
CA GLU A 653 -0.29 -8.61 21.89
C GLU A 653 -0.15 -7.23 22.56
N GLN A 654 0.88 -7.08 23.38
CA GLN A 654 1.09 -5.93 24.27
C GLN A 654 1.18 -4.58 23.56
N GLN A 655 1.55 -4.56 22.27
CA GLN A 655 1.63 -3.33 21.47
C GLN A 655 0.26 -2.81 21.02
N PHE A 656 -0.79 -3.61 21.11
CA PHE A 656 -2.13 -3.23 20.67
C PHE A 656 -3.01 -2.83 21.84
N SER A 657 -3.74 -1.74 21.66
CA SER A 657 -4.74 -1.19 22.59
C SER A 657 -5.91 -0.67 21.77
N PRO A 658 -7.07 -0.36 22.39
CA PRO A 658 -8.20 0.16 21.66
C PRO A 658 -7.84 1.40 20.83
N GLY A 659 -8.20 1.36 19.53
CA GLY A 659 -7.90 2.40 18.54
C GLY A 659 -6.58 2.23 17.77
N ILE A 660 -5.78 1.18 18.04
CA ILE A 660 -4.50 0.93 17.33
C ILE A 660 -4.70 0.13 16.05
N ILE A 661 -5.43 -0.98 16.12
CA ILE A 661 -5.64 -1.90 15.00
C ILE A 661 -7.12 -2.27 14.90
N SER A 662 -7.59 -2.52 13.67
CA SER A 662 -8.95 -2.94 13.41
C SER A 662 -8.99 -4.45 13.14
N ILE A 663 -9.58 -5.21 14.06
CA ILE A 663 -9.80 -6.64 13.91
C ILE A 663 -11.29 -6.89 13.94
N TYR A 664 -11.77 -7.52 12.87
CA TYR A 664 -13.18 -7.84 12.72
C TYR A 664 -13.71 -8.59 13.95
N SER A 665 -14.85 -8.14 14.49
CA SER A 665 -15.50 -8.78 15.64
C SER A 665 -17.01 -8.62 15.58
N ASN A 666 -17.69 -9.75 15.53
CA ASN A 666 -19.13 -9.91 15.66
C ASN A 666 -19.59 -9.50 17.07
N VAL A 667 -18.87 -9.95 18.11
CA VAL A 667 -19.20 -9.63 19.52
C VAL A 667 -19.16 -8.13 19.78
N ALA A 668 -18.19 -7.40 19.21
CA ALA A 668 -18.12 -5.94 19.31
C ALA A 668 -19.36 -5.26 18.69
N THR A 669 -19.85 -5.76 17.55
CA THR A 669 -21.07 -5.24 16.92
C THR A 669 -22.32 -5.55 17.74
N ALA A 670 -22.46 -6.77 18.28
CA ALA A 670 -23.57 -7.12 19.16
C ALA A 670 -23.57 -6.30 20.46
N THR A 671 -22.38 -6.06 21.01
CA THR A 671 -22.18 -5.15 22.15
C THR A 671 -22.62 -3.73 21.82
N THR A 672 -22.36 -3.26 20.59
CA THR A 672 -22.85 -1.95 20.13
C THR A 672 -24.37 -1.90 20.16
N ALA A 673 -25.05 -2.91 19.61
CA ALA A 673 -26.51 -2.97 19.61
C ALA A 673 -27.07 -2.92 21.05
N GLN A 674 -26.52 -3.70 21.99
CA GLN A 674 -26.91 -3.67 23.40
C GLN A 674 -26.73 -2.28 24.03
N VAL A 675 -25.64 -1.58 23.71
CA VAL A 675 -25.41 -0.19 24.15
C VAL A 675 -26.47 0.76 23.59
N LEU A 676 -26.85 0.62 22.32
CA LEU A 676 -27.90 1.43 21.72
C LEU A 676 -29.28 1.17 22.36
N GLU A 677 -29.58 -0.08 22.73
CA GLU A 677 -30.79 -0.42 23.50
C GLU A 677 -30.79 0.29 24.85
N ASN A 678 -29.70 0.17 25.61
CA ASN A 678 -29.58 0.74 26.94
C ASN A 678 -29.68 2.27 26.93
N ILE A 679 -29.12 2.92 25.90
CA ILE A 679 -29.18 4.38 25.73
C ILE A 679 -30.58 4.85 25.32
N SER A 680 -31.24 4.11 24.43
CA SER A 680 -32.56 4.52 23.89
C SER A 680 -33.74 4.11 24.78
N GLY A 681 -33.58 3.08 25.61
CA GLY A 681 -34.66 2.46 26.38
C GLY A 681 -35.65 1.63 25.54
N GLU A 682 -35.31 1.35 24.28
CA GLU A 682 -36.09 0.57 23.31
C GLU A 682 -35.27 -0.66 22.87
N SER A 683 -35.91 -1.80 22.57
CA SER A 683 -35.15 -2.93 22.03
C SER A 683 -34.61 -2.60 20.63
N PHE A 684 -33.47 -3.16 20.27
CA PHE A 684 -32.77 -2.83 19.03
C PHE A 684 -33.62 -3.14 17.79
N PRO A 685 -34.42 -4.23 17.76
CA PRO A 685 -35.35 -4.47 16.66
C PRO A 685 -36.42 -3.40 16.50
N GLN A 686 -36.97 -2.87 17.60
CA GLN A 686 -37.94 -1.78 17.57
C GLN A 686 -37.28 -0.47 17.15
N LEU A 687 -36.09 -0.19 17.70
CA LEU A 687 -35.28 0.97 17.40
C LEU A 687 -34.92 1.03 15.90
N SER A 688 -34.37 -0.03 15.33
CA SER A 688 -33.97 -0.07 13.92
C SER A 688 -35.18 0.01 12.99
N LYS A 689 -36.30 -0.62 13.35
CA LYS A 689 -37.55 -0.52 12.58
C LYS A 689 -38.08 0.91 12.53
N ARG A 690 -38.09 1.61 13.66
CA ARG A 690 -38.53 3.01 13.77
C ARG A 690 -37.59 3.99 13.05
N LEU A 691 -36.28 3.79 13.21
CA LEU A 691 -35.27 4.70 12.66
C LEU A 691 -35.02 4.49 11.17
N ILE A 692 -35.11 3.26 10.66
CA ILE A 692 -34.64 2.89 9.33
C ILE A 692 -35.73 2.20 8.51
N PHE A 693 -36.24 1.05 8.97
CA PHE A 693 -37.04 0.18 8.08
C PHE A 693 -38.36 0.83 7.66
N THR A 694 -39.14 1.36 8.61
CA THR A 694 -40.43 2.00 8.31
C THR A 694 -40.25 3.29 7.48
N PRO A 695 -39.33 4.22 7.82
CA PRO A 695 -39.10 5.40 6.98
C PRO A 695 -38.63 5.12 5.55
N LEU A 696 -37.99 3.97 5.30
CA LEU A 696 -37.45 3.57 4.01
C LEU A 696 -38.31 2.55 3.25
N ASN A 697 -39.51 2.23 3.75
CA ASN A 697 -40.41 1.24 3.18
C ASN A 697 -39.72 -0.13 2.97
N MET A 698 -39.00 -0.58 3.99
CA MET A 698 -38.36 -1.89 4.02
C MET A 698 -39.29 -2.91 4.72
N ASP A 699 -40.38 -3.25 4.04
CA ASP A 699 -41.47 -4.04 4.62
C ASP A 699 -41.15 -5.54 4.75
N ASN A 700 -40.15 -6.04 4.02
CA ASN A 700 -39.65 -7.41 4.07
C ASN A 700 -38.37 -7.54 4.92
N THR A 701 -38.19 -6.61 5.87
CA THR A 701 -36.99 -6.52 6.70
C THR A 701 -37.29 -6.64 8.19
N ALA A 702 -36.70 -7.64 8.85
CA ALA A 702 -36.81 -7.83 10.30
C ALA A 702 -35.67 -8.72 10.86
N TRP A 703 -35.36 -8.56 12.15
CA TRP A 703 -34.34 -9.38 12.83
C TRP A 703 -34.80 -10.82 13.03
N PHE A 704 -36.07 -11.02 13.36
CA PHE A 704 -36.64 -12.34 13.60
C PHE A 704 -37.71 -12.69 12.58
N LYS A 705 -37.77 -13.98 12.19
CA LYS A 705 -38.69 -14.48 11.17
C LYS A 705 -40.16 -14.21 11.54
N GLN A 706 -40.50 -14.32 12.81
CA GLN A 706 -41.86 -14.07 13.31
C GLN A 706 -42.31 -12.60 13.22
N ASP A 707 -41.38 -11.66 13.01
CA ASP A 707 -41.67 -10.23 12.92
C ASP A 707 -41.89 -9.76 11.47
N LEU A 708 -41.71 -10.65 10.49
CA LEU A 708 -42.04 -10.42 9.08
C LEU A 708 -43.55 -10.60 8.84
N GLY A 709 -44.05 -10.05 7.73
CA GLY A 709 -45.45 -10.26 7.33
C GLY A 709 -45.75 -11.73 7.02
N GLU A 710 -46.98 -12.18 7.26
CA GLU A 710 -47.40 -13.58 7.03
C GLU A 710 -47.18 -14.02 5.56
N ASP A 711 -47.25 -13.09 4.62
CA ASP A 711 -47.04 -13.31 3.18
C ASP A 711 -45.57 -13.20 2.74
N THR A 712 -44.66 -12.77 3.62
CA THR A 712 -43.24 -12.61 3.28
C THR A 712 -42.59 -13.98 3.10
N LEU A 713 -42.08 -14.23 1.89
CA LEU A 713 -41.30 -15.42 1.61
C LEU A 713 -39.87 -15.25 2.15
N VAL A 714 -39.49 -16.09 3.10
CA VAL A 714 -38.10 -16.22 3.58
C VAL A 714 -37.45 -17.40 2.85
N ALA A 715 -36.28 -17.16 2.24
CA ALA A 715 -35.54 -18.19 1.53
C ALA A 715 -35.03 -19.27 2.50
N THR A 716 -35.27 -20.54 2.16
CA THR A 716 -34.63 -21.69 2.82
C THR A 716 -33.14 -21.63 2.59
N ARG A 717 -32.34 -21.76 3.66
CA ARG A 717 -30.88 -21.85 3.61
C ARG A 717 -30.43 -23.25 3.18
N TYR A 718 -29.36 -23.31 2.39
CA TYR A 718 -28.75 -24.55 1.94
C TYR A 718 -27.25 -24.56 2.19
N ALA A 719 -26.73 -25.62 2.81
CA ALA A 719 -25.30 -25.85 2.93
C ALA A 719 -24.81 -26.86 1.89
N TRP A 720 -23.58 -26.71 1.43
CA TRP A 720 -22.90 -27.65 0.54
C TRP A 720 -22.38 -28.84 1.33
N LEU A 721 -23.11 -29.96 1.27
CA LEU A 721 -22.83 -31.18 2.01
C LEU A 721 -22.81 -32.38 1.06
N ASP A 722 -21.79 -33.22 1.19
CA ASP A 722 -21.63 -34.44 0.36
C ASP A 722 -21.62 -34.19 -1.16
N GLY A 723 -21.20 -33.00 -1.59
CA GLY A 723 -21.09 -32.62 -3.01
C GLY A 723 -22.38 -32.07 -3.63
N GLU A 724 -23.37 -31.71 -2.81
CA GLU A 724 -24.62 -31.07 -3.25
C GLU A 724 -25.18 -30.10 -2.20
N TYR A 725 -26.08 -29.20 -2.62
CA TYR A 725 -26.76 -28.28 -1.72
C TYR A 725 -27.93 -28.95 -1.00
N GLN A 726 -27.84 -29.05 0.32
CA GLN A 726 -28.87 -29.64 1.19
C GLN A 726 -29.51 -28.56 2.06
N ALA A 727 -30.84 -28.60 2.20
CA ALA A 727 -31.56 -27.66 3.06
C ALA A 727 -31.18 -27.89 4.52
N ILE A 728 -30.87 -26.81 5.25
CA ILE A 728 -30.50 -26.88 6.66
C ILE A 728 -31.62 -26.33 7.56
N PRO A 729 -31.69 -26.79 8.83
CA PRO A 729 -32.66 -26.27 9.79
C PRO A 729 -32.56 -24.75 9.99
N ASP A 730 -33.68 -24.15 10.38
CA ASP A 730 -33.67 -22.75 10.79
C ASP A 730 -32.89 -22.59 12.11
N PHE A 731 -31.87 -21.72 12.08
CA PHE A 731 -31.08 -21.31 13.23
C PHE A 731 -31.03 -19.79 13.38
N SER A 732 -30.74 -19.36 14.61
CA SER A 732 -30.49 -17.98 15.02
C SER A 732 -29.27 -17.91 15.94
N LEU A 733 -28.93 -16.71 16.41
CA LEU A 733 -27.76 -16.46 17.25
C LEU A 733 -28.10 -15.53 18.42
N ALA A 734 -27.49 -15.77 19.57
CA ALA A 734 -27.65 -14.92 20.76
C ALA A 734 -27.20 -13.47 20.50
N THR A 735 -26.23 -13.28 19.60
CA THR A 735 -25.67 -11.99 19.18
C THR A 735 -26.32 -11.43 17.91
N TYR A 736 -27.60 -11.76 17.63
CA TYR A 736 -28.35 -11.50 16.39
C TYR A 736 -28.10 -10.19 15.63
N ALA A 737 -27.68 -9.11 16.29
CA ALA A 737 -27.36 -7.83 15.66
C ALA A 737 -26.11 -7.87 14.76
N ASP A 738 -25.22 -8.85 14.92
CA ASP A 738 -24.04 -9.01 14.07
C ASP A 738 -24.34 -9.66 12.71
N GLY A 739 -25.37 -10.52 12.62
CA GLY A 739 -25.60 -11.35 11.42
C GLY A 739 -27.05 -11.74 11.12
N GLY A 740 -27.97 -11.57 12.07
CA GLY A 740 -29.29 -12.20 12.03
C GLY A 740 -30.37 -11.49 11.22
N LEU A 741 -30.10 -10.32 10.63
CA LEU A 741 -31.12 -9.54 9.90
C LEU A 741 -31.60 -10.31 8.67
N LYS A 742 -32.91 -10.29 8.43
CA LYS A 742 -33.54 -10.77 7.20
C LYS A 742 -33.99 -9.57 6.39
N SER A 743 -33.69 -9.55 5.10
CA SER A 743 -34.12 -8.49 4.17
C SER A 743 -34.22 -9.02 2.74
N SER A 744 -34.93 -8.28 1.89
CA SER A 744 -34.98 -8.51 0.45
C SER A 744 -33.98 -7.65 -0.31
N ALA A 745 -33.66 -8.01 -1.56
CA ALA A 745 -32.81 -7.18 -2.42
C ALA A 745 -33.47 -5.85 -2.76
N ALA A 746 -34.81 -5.82 -2.89
CA ALA A 746 -35.59 -4.61 -3.14
C ALA A 746 -35.55 -3.64 -1.93
N ASP A 747 -35.71 -4.15 -0.71
CA ASP A 747 -35.63 -3.34 0.52
C ASP A 747 -34.23 -2.76 0.71
N LEU A 748 -33.18 -3.58 0.51
CA LEU A 748 -31.80 -3.11 0.57
C LEU A 748 -31.51 -2.08 -0.53
N ALA A 749 -32.14 -2.16 -1.70
CA ALA A 749 -32.01 -1.12 -2.71
C ALA A 749 -32.60 0.23 -2.26
N ASN A 750 -33.71 0.24 -1.52
CA ASN A 750 -34.23 1.47 -0.90
C ASN A 750 -33.23 2.07 0.10
N PHE A 751 -32.59 1.21 0.90
CA PHE A 751 -31.52 1.64 1.81
C PHE A 751 -30.30 2.20 1.06
N ALA A 752 -29.83 1.51 0.02
CA ALA A 752 -28.74 1.99 -0.85
C ALA A 752 -29.04 3.36 -1.46
N ILE A 753 -30.26 3.56 -1.95
CA ILE A 753 -30.71 4.83 -2.50
C ILE A 753 -30.65 5.95 -1.45
N GLU A 754 -31.11 5.69 -0.22
CA GLU A 754 -31.05 6.69 0.86
C GLU A 754 -29.61 7.10 1.16
N VAL A 755 -28.68 6.13 1.22
CA VAL A 755 -27.26 6.38 1.49
C VAL A 755 -26.61 7.18 0.36
N LEU A 756 -26.93 6.86 -0.90
CA LEU A 756 -26.34 7.52 -2.09
C LEU A 756 -26.91 8.92 -2.38
N LYS A 757 -28.18 9.17 -2.02
CA LYS A 757 -28.83 10.46 -2.30
C LYS A 757 -28.14 11.61 -1.56
N LYS A 758 -28.02 12.75 -2.25
CA LYS A 758 -27.54 14.02 -1.65
C LYS A 758 -28.63 14.75 -0.85
N GLU A 759 -29.90 14.51 -1.17
CA GLU A 759 -31.01 15.12 -0.43
C GLU A 759 -31.35 14.26 0.79
N ASN A 760 -31.66 14.93 1.90
CA ASN A 760 -31.92 14.28 3.19
C ASN A 760 -33.39 13.88 3.31
N HIS A 761 -33.67 12.58 3.44
CA HIS A 761 -35.00 12.09 3.81
C HIS A 761 -34.98 11.46 5.21
N VAL A 762 -34.18 10.41 5.41
CA VAL A 762 -34.03 9.71 6.69
C VAL A 762 -32.65 9.96 7.29
N LEU A 763 -31.60 9.82 6.47
CA LEU A 763 -30.22 10.06 6.86
C LEU A 763 -29.82 11.49 6.46
N SER A 764 -29.42 12.30 7.46
CA SER A 764 -28.85 13.62 7.16
C SER A 764 -27.45 13.51 6.57
N ASP A 765 -26.97 14.56 5.91
CA ASP A 765 -25.58 14.67 5.45
C ASP A 765 -24.57 14.43 6.57
N SER A 766 -24.86 14.89 7.80
CA SER A 766 -23.97 14.67 8.95
C SER A 766 -23.94 13.20 9.38
N ALA A 767 -25.09 12.51 9.35
CA ALA A 767 -25.14 11.08 9.65
C ALA A 767 -24.42 10.26 8.56
N LYS A 768 -24.65 10.58 7.28
CA LYS A 768 -23.93 9.96 6.17
C LYS A 768 -22.42 10.20 6.26
N GLN A 769 -22.02 11.43 6.57
CA GLN A 769 -20.61 11.78 6.71
C GLN A 769 -19.96 10.98 7.83
N ILE A 770 -20.53 10.96 9.03
CA ILE A 770 -19.90 10.25 10.16
C ILE A 770 -19.87 8.73 9.96
N MET A 771 -20.91 8.18 9.32
CA MET A 771 -21.04 6.77 9.02
C MET A 771 -20.05 6.31 7.94
N LEU A 772 -19.72 7.20 6.99
CA LEU A 772 -18.87 6.94 5.82
C LEU A 772 -17.60 7.81 5.84
N THR A 773 -17.00 8.03 7.01
CA THR A 773 -15.66 8.61 7.14
C THR A 773 -14.78 7.59 7.86
N PRO A 774 -13.57 7.28 7.35
CA PRO A 774 -12.64 6.43 8.08
C PRO A 774 -12.23 7.16 9.36
N LEU A 775 -12.51 6.58 10.52
CA LEU A 775 -12.21 7.22 11.81
C LEU A 775 -10.82 6.88 12.36
N TYR A 776 -10.14 5.91 11.73
CA TYR A 776 -8.76 5.54 12.00
C TYR A 776 -8.03 5.28 10.68
N GLU A 777 -7.39 6.31 10.11
CA GLU A 777 -6.62 6.18 8.86
C GLU A 777 -5.49 5.12 8.96
N ASN A 778 -5.05 4.83 10.18
CA ASN A 778 -3.94 3.90 10.50
C ASN A 778 -4.38 2.52 11.02
N ALA A 779 -5.67 2.27 11.24
CA ALA A 779 -6.09 0.95 11.74
C ALA A 779 -6.02 -0.05 10.58
N SER A 780 -5.07 -0.98 10.67
CA SER A 780 -4.84 -1.99 9.63
C SER A 780 -6.03 -2.94 9.54
N THR A 781 -6.82 -2.80 8.49
CA THR A 781 -7.85 -3.76 8.10
C THR A 781 -7.37 -4.60 6.93
N TYR A 782 -7.55 -5.91 7.02
CA TYR A 782 -7.20 -6.86 5.95
C TYR A 782 -7.86 -6.43 4.62
N GLY A 783 -7.06 -5.92 3.68
CA GLY A 783 -7.52 -5.55 2.35
C GLY A 783 -8.52 -4.38 2.29
N MET A 784 -8.55 -3.49 3.27
CA MET A 784 -9.53 -2.38 3.29
C MET A 784 -8.87 -1.06 3.66
N GLU A 785 -9.24 0.01 2.95
CA GLU A 785 -8.68 1.34 3.21
C GLU A 785 -9.23 2.01 4.48
N GLY A 786 -10.38 1.58 5.02
CA GLY A 786 -10.85 2.01 6.33
C GLY A 786 -12.21 1.45 6.76
N ILE A 787 -12.60 1.74 8.01
CA ILE A 787 -13.92 1.42 8.56
C ILE A 787 -14.59 2.70 9.08
N GLY A 788 -15.85 2.88 8.68
CA GLY A 788 -16.77 3.87 9.24
C GLY A 788 -17.53 3.32 10.45
N PHE A 789 -18.84 3.49 10.51
CA PHE A 789 -19.67 2.85 11.55
C PHE A 789 -20.16 1.49 11.06
N ASN A 790 -19.38 0.42 11.27
CA ASN A 790 -19.58 -0.90 10.69
C ASN A 790 -19.69 -0.89 9.15
N TRP A 791 -19.27 0.20 8.50
CA TRP A 791 -19.17 0.29 7.06
C TRP A 791 -17.76 0.00 6.65
N LEU A 792 -17.63 -1.01 5.80
CA LEU A 792 -16.39 -1.35 5.14
C LEU A 792 -16.16 -0.31 4.03
N MET A 793 -15.04 0.42 4.09
CA MET A 793 -14.67 1.47 3.15
C MET A 793 -13.38 1.09 2.42
N ASP A 794 -13.39 1.29 1.12
CA ASP A 794 -12.30 0.86 0.28
C ASP A 794 -12.25 1.67 -1.03
N GLY A 795 -11.39 2.70 -1.05
CA GLY A 795 -11.40 3.71 -2.09
C GLY A 795 -12.75 4.44 -2.19
N ASP A 796 -13.30 4.50 -3.40
CA ASP A 796 -14.64 5.08 -3.62
C ASP A 796 -15.79 4.10 -3.31
N TYR A 797 -15.48 2.87 -2.87
CA TYR A 797 -16.46 1.85 -2.53
C TYR A 797 -16.76 1.81 -1.03
N PHE A 798 -18.03 1.59 -0.70
CA PHE A 798 -18.54 1.48 0.68
C PHE A 798 -19.53 0.34 0.75
N GLY A 799 -19.53 -0.45 1.82
CA GLY A 799 -20.45 -1.57 1.88
C GLY A 799 -20.22 -2.52 3.04
N HIS A 800 -20.67 -3.75 2.85
CA HIS A 800 -20.34 -4.92 3.65
C HIS A 800 -20.72 -6.20 2.88
N SER A 801 -20.03 -7.31 3.11
CA SER A 801 -20.47 -8.65 2.69
C SER A 801 -21.01 -9.44 3.88
N GLY A 802 -21.75 -10.52 3.65
CA GLY A 802 -22.19 -11.39 4.73
C GLY A 802 -22.10 -12.85 4.34
N SER A 803 -21.67 -13.68 5.28
CA SER A 803 -21.68 -15.12 5.20
C SER A 803 -22.20 -15.69 6.52
N ASP A 804 -22.92 -16.80 6.42
CA ASP A 804 -23.37 -17.71 7.49
C ASP A 804 -23.69 -19.05 6.81
N PRO A 805 -23.83 -20.18 7.53
CA PRO A 805 -24.26 -21.44 6.93
C PRO A 805 -25.52 -21.27 6.06
N GLY A 806 -25.35 -21.55 4.76
CA GLY A 806 -26.38 -21.39 3.73
C GLY A 806 -26.83 -19.95 3.44
N THR A 807 -25.98 -18.97 3.68
CA THR A 807 -26.23 -17.55 3.45
C THR A 807 -25.00 -16.88 2.85
N ALA A 808 -25.21 -16.12 1.77
CA ALA A 808 -24.20 -15.20 1.25
C ALA A 808 -24.84 -13.90 0.79
N SER A 809 -24.25 -12.77 1.16
CA SER A 809 -24.74 -11.44 0.79
C SER A 809 -23.61 -10.49 0.42
N SER A 810 -23.93 -9.53 -0.44
CA SER A 810 -23.04 -8.44 -0.84
C SER A 810 -23.84 -7.17 -0.98
N PHE A 811 -23.37 -6.11 -0.34
CA PHE A 811 -23.92 -4.76 -0.43
C PHE A 811 -22.78 -3.80 -0.73
N ILE A 812 -22.67 -3.37 -1.99
CA ILE A 812 -21.56 -2.53 -2.46
C ILE A 812 -22.14 -1.24 -3.04
N LEU A 813 -21.69 -0.10 -2.53
CA LEU A 813 -22.01 1.23 -3.04
C LEU A 813 -20.75 1.89 -3.57
N ASN A 814 -20.89 2.76 -4.56
CA ASN A 814 -19.84 3.72 -4.93
C ASN A 814 -20.47 5.11 -5.12
N ARG A 815 -20.01 6.06 -4.29
CA ARG A 815 -20.62 7.39 -4.18
C ARG A 815 -20.23 8.30 -5.34
N GLU A 816 -19.02 8.18 -5.88
CA GLU A 816 -18.56 8.96 -7.05
C GLU A 816 -19.40 8.62 -8.28
N LYS A 817 -19.66 7.33 -8.49
CA LYS A 817 -20.39 6.80 -9.65
C LYS A 817 -21.91 6.72 -9.46
N GLY A 818 -22.38 6.94 -8.24
CA GLY A 818 -23.79 6.85 -7.87
C GLY A 818 -24.37 5.45 -8.05
N ILE A 819 -23.58 4.39 -7.83
CA ILE A 819 -23.98 3.00 -8.06
C ILE A 819 -24.18 2.23 -6.76
N GLY A 820 -25.08 1.25 -6.79
CA GLY A 820 -25.24 0.23 -5.75
C GLY A 820 -25.48 -1.15 -6.34
N ILE A 821 -24.81 -2.16 -5.81
CA ILE A 821 -24.95 -3.57 -6.19
C ILE A 821 -25.34 -4.33 -4.92
N ILE A 822 -26.51 -4.97 -4.96
CA ILE A 822 -27.02 -5.82 -3.89
C ILE A 822 -27.19 -7.23 -4.45
N LEU A 823 -26.54 -8.20 -3.82
CA LEU A 823 -26.67 -9.63 -4.15
C LEU A 823 -26.94 -10.43 -2.88
N LEU A 824 -27.93 -11.33 -2.94
CA LEU A 824 -28.32 -12.21 -1.85
C LEU A 824 -28.43 -13.64 -2.39
N SER A 825 -27.87 -14.62 -1.68
CA SER A 825 -27.92 -16.04 -2.01
C SER A 825 -28.28 -16.86 -0.78
N ASN A 826 -29.00 -17.96 -1.00
CA ASN A 826 -29.34 -18.95 0.03
C ASN A 826 -28.46 -20.22 -0.03
N GLY A 827 -27.28 -20.11 -0.64
CA GLY A 827 -26.19 -21.09 -0.54
C GLY A 827 -25.01 -20.50 0.23
N ASP A 828 -24.20 -21.36 0.84
CA ASP A 828 -22.91 -20.99 1.43
C ASP A 828 -21.87 -20.60 0.37
N ASP A 829 -20.84 -19.87 0.80
CA ASP A 829 -19.84 -19.28 -0.06
C ASP A 829 -18.46 -19.96 0.01
N ASP A 830 -18.31 -21.03 0.77
CA ASP A 830 -17.02 -21.72 0.98
C ASP A 830 -16.47 -22.41 -0.27
N GLN A 831 -17.31 -22.62 -1.28
CA GLN A 831 -16.94 -23.39 -2.47
C GLN A 831 -16.26 -22.53 -3.54
N THR A 832 -15.17 -23.03 -4.14
CA THR A 832 -14.45 -22.32 -5.21
C THR A 832 -15.36 -21.95 -6.40
N HIS A 833 -16.31 -22.82 -6.74
CA HIS A 833 -17.24 -22.58 -7.85
C HIS A 833 -18.32 -21.54 -7.49
N PHE A 834 -18.71 -21.42 -6.20
CA PHE A 834 -19.48 -20.28 -5.70
C PHE A 834 -18.71 -18.98 -5.92
N GLN A 835 -17.49 -18.89 -5.40
CA GLN A 835 -16.68 -17.66 -5.43
C GLN A 835 -16.42 -17.17 -6.86
N GLN A 836 -16.13 -18.08 -7.79
CA GLN A 836 -15.96 -17.75 -9.21
C GLN A 836 -17.25 -17.22 -9.85
N ALA A 837 -18.40 -17.82 -9.55
CA ALA A 837 -19.69 -17.34 -10.05
C ALA A 837 -20.04 -15.97 -9.44
N TRP A 838 -19.84 -15.82 -8.13
CA TRP A 838 -20.09 -14.59 -7.39
C TRP A 838 -19.28 -13.42 -7.95
N GLN A 839 -17.98 -13.61 -8.20
CA GLN A 839 -17.11 -12.61 -8.81
C GLN A 839 -17.56 -12.23 -10.23
N LYS A 840 -17.89 -13.22 -11.08
CA LYS A 840 -18.40 -12.98 -12.44
C LYS A 840 -19.68 -12.13 -12.45
N ILE A 841 -20.59 -12.37 -11.50
CA ILE A 841 -21.86 -11.63 -11.40
C ILE A 841 -21.60 -10.19 -10.98
N HIS A 842 -20.74 -9.97 -9.98
CA HIS A 842 -20.34 -8.64 -9.55
C HIS A 842 -19.73 -7.81 -10.68
N LEU A 843 -18.79 -8.41 -11.44
CA LEU A 843 -18.19 -7.77 -12.61
C LEU A 843 -19.26 -7.42 -13.66
N ALA A 844 -20.12 -8.38 -14.03
CA ALA A 844 -21.16 -8.13 -15.03
C ALA A 844 -22.20 -7.08 -14.58
N ALA A 845 -22.49 -7.01 -13.27
CA ALA A 845 -23.36 -6.01 -12.68
C ALA A 845 -22.74 -4.61 -12.73
N SER A 846 -21.47 -4.49 -12.35
CA SER A 846 -20.69 -3.24 -12.43
C SER A 846 -20.64 -2.73 -13.87
N ASP A 847 -20.35 -3.61 -14.84
CA ASP A 847 -20.29 -3.25 -16.24
C ASP A 847 -21.64 -2.81 -16.79
N TYR A 848 -22.71 -3.49 -16.42
CA TYR A 848 -24.06 -3.09 -16.80
C TYR A 848 -24.40 -1.70 -16.25
N LEU A 849 -24.09 -1.41 -14.99
CA LEU A 849 -24.32 -0.11 -14.35
C LEU A 849 -23.51 1.03 -14.98
N GLU A 850 -22.32 0.76 -15.50
CA GLU A 850 -21.48 1.74 -16.21
C GLU A 850 -21.93 1.95 -17.67
N SER A 851 -22.71 1.01 -18.23
CA SER A 851 -23.28 1.13 -19.58
C SER A 851 -24.54 2.01 -19.67
N LEU A 852 -25.16 2.29 -18.52
CA LEU A 852 -26.34 3.15 -18.35
C LEU A 852 -25.93 4.62 -18.18
#